data_AF-A0A1V5H830-F1
#
_entry.id   AF-A0A1V5H830-F1
#
_cell.length_a   1.000
_cell.length_b   1.000
_cell.length_c   1.000
_cell.angle_alpha   90.00
_cell.angle_beta   90.00
_cell.angle_gamma   90.00
#
_symmetry.space_group_name_H-M   'P 1'
#
loop_
_entity.id
_entity.type
_entity.pdbx_description
1 polymer ?
#
loop_
_entity_poly.entity_id
_entity_poly.type
_entity_poly.pdbx_seq_one_letter_code
_entity_poly.pdbx_strand_id
1 'polypeptide(L)'
;MMGHVTRQAARIGQALWLLALVAAWAPGARGAEEGVHVSVITDEDDDEAILMESEWISLHLLPWRQALINRFVFTPTGNDIVEPTNAKFRMMGGGGLLMDCFWEQDWRFQELAYKSYKYQITKNGPEEAQVVFETDTVGWLGADNSGVISKLLSNMTMRRTVTLKRGQPFFRFDFEFSTNDGQAKRPSFWIHNVSYISRDVNDTMIRPTSRGLNAIGPDAADYPAWPQGENYIHDYTHGWSAHINRERREGLVYLMDYDYVDTLYNCGNTTIEWWYDSILALKGKPWRGRIYILPTIGLGHVDHANEHFVCEMLPRHEDGRVTLEYRVTASYEAAARVTFKTDVEYDLHQTPRHLELEPVVIDGLAVQPASGRAEAALACDDPLVFNVTALVELPDGTARKYEYGKYFVGNAKLKVNEAGLFGEGKPLKTFPVKIHRPDLPELPAGLAVNRKAFNAFGVFGVGSYRLGLAEAVQAIPNAKLEIGYCVGNDPAQNGLGDFPYDYERLFNQRVLLISNAQDREIRRIGASILLPWLKAGGGLVVTGGLFSFAFEFPEHEINAYYPLAPAANNVTRGPLQLQPPERKDHPIFRDLDLSQLPWLHFYHDAALKPGSPATVLMKAGDKPFIIEQRTGDQITMVVTVNPFGCEADFPGKPHVREWKEWPRLYQNIVRYAGQDLK
;
A
#
# COMPACT_ATOMS: atom_id res chain seq x y z
N MET A 1 -17.80 -64.87 -55.42
CA MET A 1 -18.45 -63.79 -54.63
C MET A 1 -17.86 -63.86 -53.23
N MET A 2 -16.73 -63.18 -52.96
CA MET A 2 -16.65 -61.78 -52.49
C MET A 2 -17.60 -61.52 -51.31
N GLY A 3 -17.20 -61.12 -50.11
CA GLY A 3 -15.89 -60.84 -49.53
C GLY A 3 -16.13 -60.42 -48.07
N HIS A 4 -15.50 -61.12 -47.12
CA HIS A 4 -15.48 -60.78 -45.70
C HIS A 4 -14.03 -60.79 -45.23
N VAL A 5 -13.31 -59.73 -45.57
CA VAL A 5 -12.03 -59.36 -44.96
C VAL A 5 -12.01 -57.82 -44.89
N THR A 6 -11.35 -57.28 -43.88
CA THR A 6 -11.12 -55.86 -43.56
C THR A 6 -12.14 -55.18 -42.65
N ARG A 7 -11.93 -55.30 -41.33
CA ARG A 7 -12.08 -54.22 -40.32
C ARG A 7 -11.63 -54.71 -38.93
N GLN A 8 -10.40 -55.22 -38.82
CA GLN A 8 -9.80 -55.49 -37.49
C GLN A 8 -8.29 -55.19 -37.38
N ALA A 9 -7.61 -54.88 -38.47
CA ALA A 9 -6.17 -54.57 -38.46
C ALA A 9 -5.82 -53.07 -38.28
N ALA A 10 -6.81 -52.16 -38.30
CA ALA A 10 -6.54 -50.71 -38.27
C ALA A 10 -6.61 -50.07 -36.85
N ARG A 11 -7.00 -50.81 -35.81
CA ARG A 11 -7.13 -50.27 -34.44
C ARG A 11 -5.98 -50.61 -33.49
N ILE A 12 -5.06 -51.51 -33.89
CA ILE A 12 -3.90 -51.87 -33.07
C ILE A 12 -2.65 -51.04 -33.47
N GLY A 13 -2.59 -50.54 -34.71
CA GLY A 13 -1.46 -49.71 -35.18
C GLY A 13 -1.48 -48.24 -34.71
N GLN A 14 -2.64 -47.66 -34.41
CA GLN A 14 -2.75 -46.28 -33.89
C GLN A 14 -2.58 -46.19 -32.37
N ALA A 15 -2.87 -47.27 -31.63
CA ALA A 15 -2.65 -47.31 -30.18
C ALA A 15 -1.15 -47.40 -29.82
N LEU A 16 -0.33 -48.06 -30.65
CA LEU A 16 1.11 -48.18 -30.42
C LEU A 16 1.90 -46.92 -30.83
N TRP A 17 1.39 -46.10 -31.75
CA TRP A 17 2.00 -44.80 -32.08
C TRP A 17 1.62 -43.67 -31.10
N LEU A 18 0.42 -43.70 -30.52
CA LEU A 18 0.07 -42.78 -29.42
C LEU A 18 0.77 -43.13 -28.11
N LEU A 19 1.05 -44.42 -27.83
CA LEU A 19 1.84 -44.80 -26.66
C LEU A 19 3.34 -44.50 -26.82
N ALA A 20 3.87 -44.44 -28.06
CA ALA A 20 5.26 -44.07 -28.30
C ALA A 20 5.50 -42.54 -28.30
N LEU A 21 4.49 -41.72 -28.58
CA LEU A 21 4.57 -40.25 -28.50
C LEU A 21 4.23 -39.68 -27.12
N VAL A 22 3.44 -40.39 -26.30
CA VAL A 22 3.25 -40.04 -24.88
C VAL A 22 4.46 -40.44 -24.02
N ALA A 23 5.26 -41.41 -24.46
CA ALA A 23 6.50 -41.82 -23.77
C ALA A 23 7.68 -40.85 -23.98
N ALA A 24 7.60 -39.91 -24.94
CA ALA A 24 8.64 -38.90 -25.16
C ALA A 24 8.46 -37.63 -24.29
N TRP A 25 7.37 -37.55 -23.52
CA TRP A 25 7.07 -36.50 -22.55
C TRP A 25 6.81 -37.08 -21.14
N ALA A 26 7.38 -38.26 -20.86
CA ALA A 26 7.71 -38.55 -19.48
C ALA A 26 8.65 -37.42 -19.01
N PRO A 27 8.42 -36.79 -17.84
CA PRO A 27 9.43 -35.92 -17.25
C PRO A 27 10.69 -36.75 -17.26
N GLY A 28 11.70 -36.27 -17.99
CA GLY A 28 12.97 -36.95 -18.02
C GLY A 28 13.33 -37.21 -16.57
N ALA A 29 13.38 -38.49 -16.20
CA ALA A 29 14.05 -38.95 -15.01
C ALA A 29 15.55 -38.66 -15.20
N ARG A 30 15.90 -37.37 -15.31
CA ARG A 30 17.12 -36.86 -14.71
C ARG A 30 16.97 -37.32 -13.27
N GLY A 31 17.86 -38.21 -12.83
CA GLY A 31 17.90 -38.60 -11.44
C GLY A 31 17.82 -37.32 -10.64
N ALA A 32 16.71 -37.13 -9.93
CA ALA A 32 16.54 -35.97 -9.07
C ALA A 32 17.72 -36.04 -8.11
N GLU A 33 18.71 -35.17 -8.31
CA GLU A 33 19.66 -34.92 -7.25
C GLU A 33 18.79 -34.48 -6.08
N GLU A 34 18.75 -35.29 -5.01
CA GLU A 34 17.96 -34.97 -3.83
C GLU A 34 18.34 -33.56 -3.36
N GLY A 35 17.37 -32.65 -3.35
CA GLY A 35 17.58 -31.29 -2.86
C GLY A 35 16.99 -30.20 -3.74
N VAL A 36 17.58 -29.01 -3.62
CA VAL A 36 17.21 -27.81 -4.37
C VAL A 36 18.19 -27.61 -5.52
N HIS A 37 17.67 -27.20 -6.68
CA HIS A 37 18.46 -26.95 -7.87
C HIS A 37 18.09 -25.62 -8.54
N VAL A 38 19.07 -24.98 -9.17
CA VAL A 38 18.85 -23.85 -10.07
C VAL A 38 19.69 -23.97 -11.33
N SER A 39 19.08 -23.66 -12.48
CA SER A 39 19.77 -23.64 -13.77
C SER A 39 19.17 -22.62 -14.72
N VAL A 40 20.00 -22.17 -15.65
CA VAL A 40 19.55 -21.44 -16.84
C VAL A 40 19.04 -22.47 -17.85
N ILE A 41 17.83 -22.27 -18.34
CA ILE A 41 17.19 -23.10 -19.35
C ILE A 41 16.72 -22.22 -20.51
N THR A 42 16.40 -22.89 -21.61
CA THR A 42 15.64 -22.31 -22.72
C THR A 42 14.22 -22.82 -22.60
N ASP A 43 13.24 -21.93 -22.58
CA ASP A 43 11.82 -22.32 -22.51
C ASP A 43 11.24 -22.66 -23.89
N GLU A 44 9.92 -22.89 -23.95
CA GLU A 44 9.24 -23.36 -25.16
C GLU A 44 9.24 -22.35 -26.32
N ASP A 45 9.54 -21.07 -26.07
CA ASP A 45 9.62 -20.03 -27.11
C ASP A 45 11.07 -19.64 -27.42
N ASP A 46 12.04 -20.48 -27.06
CA ASP A 46 13.47 -20.22 -27.20
C ASP A 46 14.01 -19.03 -26.36
N ASP A 47 13.25 -18.57 -25.35
CA ASP A 47 13.71 -17.53 -24.43
C ASP A 47 14.52 -18.10 -23.27
N GLU A 48 15.47 -17.32 -22.77
CA GLU A 48 16.19 -17.65 -21.55
C GLU A 48 15.28 -17.53 -20.31
N ALA A 49 15.27 -18.58 -19.49
CA ALA A 49 14.58 -18.62 -18.20
C ALA A 49 15.47 -19.20 -17.10
N ILE A 50 15.22 -18.80 -15.86
CA ILE A 50 15.83 -19.39 -14.68
C ILE A 50 14.86 -20.41 -14.09
N LEU A 51 15.23 -21.68 -14.17
CA LEU A 51 14.56 -22.77 -13.49
C LEU A 51 15.07 -22.85 -12.06
N MET A 52 14.16 -22.78 -11.08
CA MET A 52 14.45 -23.08 -9.67
C MET A 52 13.51 -24.18 -9.19
N GLU A 53 14.05 -25.25 -8.62
CA GLU A 53 13.28 -26.43 -8.19
C GLU A 53 13.68 -26.90 -6.79
N SER A 54 12.69 -27.38 -6.04
CA SER A 54 12.84 -28.17 -4.81
C SER A 54 11.87 -29.35 -4.87
N GLU A 55 11.84 -30.18 -3.82
CA GLU A 55 10.85 -31.25 -3.69
C GLU A 55 9.40 -30.74 -3.61
N TRP A 56 9.21 -29.45 -3.30
CA TRP A 56 7.89 -28.83 -3.13
C TRP A 56 7.48 -27.91 -4.27
N ILE A 57 8.42 -27.22 -4.90
CA ILE A 57 8.12 -26.09 -5.80
C ILE A 57 8.99 -26.16 -7.05
N SER A 58 8.41 -25.87 -8.22
CA SER A 58 9.14 -25.64 -9.48
C SER A 58 8.72 -24.29 -10.07
N LEU A 59 9.70 -23.41 -10.33
CA LEU A 59 9.51 -22.02 -10.78
C LEU A 59 10.30 -21.73 -12.05
N HIS A 60 9.71 -21.00 -13.01
CA HIS A 60 10.46 -20.35 -14.09
C HIS A 60 10.40 -18.83 -13.93
N LEU A 61 11.56 -18.20 -13.78
CA LEU A 61 11.69 -16.74 -13.74
C LEU A 61 12.22 -16.25 -15.09
N LEU A 62 11.69 -15.14 -15.60
CA LEU A 62 12.10 -14.55 -16.88
C LEU A 62 13.02 -13.34 -16.68
N PRO A 63 14.36 -13.47 -16.80
CA PRO A 63 15.27 -12.34 -16.63
C PRO A 63 14.96 -11.18 -17.57
N TRP A 64 14.59 -11.47 -18.82
CA TRP A 64 14.29 -10.46 -19.82
C TRP A 64 13.02 -9.64 -19.52
N ARG A 65 12.19 -10.13 -18.59
CA ARG A 65 10.93 -9.53 -18.19
C ARG A 65 10.85 -9.41 -16.67
N GLN A 66 11.64 -8.49 -16.12
CA GLN A 66 11.65 -8.07 -14.71
C GLN A 66 11.76 -9.22 -13.69
N ALA A 67 12.32 -10.36 -14.08
CA ALA A 67 12.37 -11.58 -13.26
C ALA A 67 10.98 -12.04 -12.76
N LEU A 68 9.92 -11.80 -13.53
CA LEU A 68 8.58 -12.30 -13.18
C LEU A 68 8.54 -13.82 -13.22
N ILE A 69 7.68 -14.42 -12.40
CA ILE A 69 7.44 -15.86 -12.40
C ILE A 69 6.39 -16.17 -13.48
N ASN A 70 6.82 -16.87 -14.53
CA ASN A 70 5.96 -17.25 -15.66
C ASN A 70 5.46 -18.69 -15.60
N ARG A 71 5.95 -19.47 -14.63
CA ARG A 71 5.48 -20.81 -14.30
C ARG A 71 5.67 -21.04 -12.80
N PHE A 72 4.64 -21.52 -12.14
CA PHE A 72 4.67 -21.90 -10.73
C PHE A 72 3.93 -23.22 -10.55
N VAL A 73 4.64 -24.26 -10.14
CA VAL A 73 4.05 -25.57 -9.80
C VAL A 73 4.34 -25.90 -8.36
N PHE A 74 3.28 -26.19 -7.60
CA PHE A 74 3.39 -26.83 -6.30
C PHE A 74 3.34 -28.35 -6.49
N THR A 75 4.46 -29.04 -6.28
CA THR A 75 4.64 -30.46 -6.59
C THR A 75 3.54 -31.38 -6.03
N PRO A 76 3.05 -31.20 -4.79
CA PRO A 76 1.97 -32.03 -4.26
C PRO A 76 0.66 -31.98 -5.05
N THR A 77 0.38 -30.89 -5.75
CA THR A 77 -0.86 -30.72 -6.54
C THR A 77 -0.60 -30.86 -8.04
N GLY A 78 0.62 -30.58 -8.49
CA GLY A 78 1.05 -30.72 -9.88
C GLY A 78 0.48 -29.66 -10.84
N ASN A 79 -0.29 -28.68 -10.34
CA ASN A 79 -0.89 -27.65 -11.19
C ASN A 79 0.08 -26.50 -11.42
N ASP A 80 0.19 -26.05 -12.67
CA ASP A 80 0.77 -24.76 -13.00
C ASP A 80 -0.30 -23.67 -12.90
N ILE A 81 -0.22 -22.86 -11.85
CA ILE A 81 -1.23 -21.83 -11.57
C ILE A 81 -1.03 -20.56 -12.42
N VAL A 82 0.10 -20.46 -13.13
CA VAL A 82 0.43 -19.30 -13.97
C VAL A 82 0.16 -19.58 -15.44
N GLU A 83 0.17 -20.85 -15.87
CA GLU A 83 -0.09 -21.25 -17.26
C GLU A 83 -1.31 -20.54 -17.90
N PRO A 84 -2.49 -20.42 -17.25
CA PRO A 84 -3.65 -19.76 -17.86
C PRO A 84 -3.45 -18.24 -18.07
N THR A 85 -2.48 -17.67 -17.36
CA THR A 85 -2.09 -16.25 -17.32
C THR A 85 -0.69 -16.02 -17.86
N ASN A 86 -0.15 -16.94 -18.67
CA ASN A 86 1.21 -16.85 -19.19
C ASN A 86 1.49 -15.44 -19.74
N ALA A 87 2.51 -14.79 -19.16
CA ALA A 87 2.82 -13.40 -19.39
C ALA A 87 3.15 -13.13 -20.87
N LYS A 88 3.74 -14.11 -21.57
CA LYS A 88 4.20 -13.96 -22.96
C LYS A 88 3.07 -13.75 -23.95
N PHE A 89 1.92 -14.40 -23.75
CA PHE A 89 0.82 -14.38 -24.73
C PHE A 89 -0.28 -13.34 -24.41
N ARG A 90 -0.44 -12.93 -23.15
CA ARG A 90 -1.44 -11.94 -22.74
C ARG A 90 -0.85 -10.53 -22.68
N MET A 91 -0.75 -9.88 -23.83
CA MET A 91 -0.13 -8.55 -23.99
C MET A 91 -0.90 -7.35 -23.39
N MET A 92 -2.16 -7.50 -22.97
CA MET A 92 -2.95 -6.35 -22.46
C MET A 92 -3.33 -6.40 -20.98
N GLY A 93 -3.06 -7.51 -20.28
CA GLY A 93 -3.50 -7.71 -18.88
C GLY A 93 -2.38 -7.78 -17.84
N GLY A 94 -1.13 -8.03 -18.25
CA GLY A 94 -0.10 -8.51 -17.32
C GLY A 94 -0.42 -9.94 -16.84
N GLY A 95 0.61 -10.76 -16.67
CA GLY A 95 0.44 -12.17 -16.35
C GLY A 95 1.62 -12.66 -15.50
N GLY A 96 1.40 -13.72 -14.72
CA GLY A 96 2.41 -14.26 -13.81
C GLY A 96 2.43 -13.61 -12.43
N LEU A 97 3.37 -14.07 -11.61
CA LEU A 97 3.55 -13.59 -10.24
C LEU A 97 4.73 -12.63 -10.13
N LEU A 98 4.64 -11.71 -9.18
CA LEU A 98 5.68 -10.77 -8.80
C LEU A 98 6.15 -9.83 -9.92
N MET A 99 5.21 -9.32 -10.71
CA MET A 99 5.50 -8.22 -11.64
C MET A 99 5.78 -6.93 -10.84
N ASP A 100 6.91 -6.29 -11.13
CA ASP A 100 7.24 -4.96 -10.58
C ASP A 100 6.37 -3.90 -11.22
N CYS A 101 5.84 -3.01 -10.39
CA CYS A 101 5.21 -1.78 -10.84
C CYS A 101 5.70 -0.59 -10.02
N PHE A 102 5.92 0.54 -10.68
CA PHE A 102 5.86 1.84 -9.99
C PHE A 102 4.49 2.45 -10.24
N TRP A 103 3.83 2.82 -9.15
CA TRP A 103 2.49 3.39 -9.20
C TRP A 103 2.45 4.70 -10.01
N GLU A 104 3.57 5.42 -10.05
CA GLU A 104 3.69 6.67 -10.78
C GLU A 104 3.89 6.49 -12.29
N GLN A 105 3.83 5.24 -12.75
CA GLN A 105 3.84 4.83 -14.14
C GLN A 105 2.56 4.03 -14.47
N ASP A 106 2.08 4.15 -15.69
CA ASP A 106 1.02 3.30 -16.25
C ASP A 106 1.58 1.88 -16.34
N TRP A 107 0.98 0.96 -15.60
CA TRP A 107 1.44 -0.42 -15.49
C TRP A 107 1.57 -1.17 -16.81
N ARG A 108 0.86 -0.74 -17.87
CA ARG A 108 0.94 -1.34 -19.20
C ARG A 108 2.17 -0.89 -19.97
N PHE A 109 2.60 0.35 -19.71
CA PHE A 109 3.63 1.06 -20.46
C PHE A 109 4.80 1.48 -19.59
N GLN A 110 4.90 0.94 -18.37
CA GLN A 110 5.94 1.29 -17.41
C GLN A 110 7.32 0.81 -17.85
N GLU A 111 8.37 1.45 -17.32
CA GLU A 111 9.75 1.19 -17.72
C GLU A 111 10.24 -0.21 -17.35
N LEU A 112 9.62 -0.84 -16.35
CA LEU A 112 10.05 -2.15 -15.85
C LEU A 112 9.44 -3.33 -16.62
N ALA A 113 8.28 -3.15 -17.25
CA ALA A 113 7.45 -4.25 -17.78
C ALA A 113 8.17 -5.18 -18.76
N TYR A 114 9.10 -4.63 -19.56
CA TYR A 114 9.90 -5.36 -20.55
C TYR A 114 11.41 -5.19 -20.32
N LYS A 115 11.79 -4.74 -19.13
CA LYS A 115 13.19 -4.49 -18.81
C LYS A 115 13.88 -5.78 -18.41
N SER A 116 15.00 -6.06 -19.06
CA SER A 116 15.85 -7.19 -18.71
C SER A 116 16.64 -6.90 -17.45
N TYR A 117 16.65 -7.85 -16.53
CA TYR A 117 17.37 -7.77 -15.27
C TYR A 117 18.62 -8.62 -15.41
N LYS A 118 19.76 -8.06 -15.01
CA LYS A 118 20.96 -8.85 -14.86
C LYS A 118 20.73 -9.81 -13.71
N TYR A 119 21.24 -11.03 -13.82
CA TYR A 119 21.11 -11.99 -12.72
C TYR A 119 22.42 -12.67 -12.40
N GLN A 120 22.49 -13.17 -11.18
CA GLN A 120 23.57 -14.00 -10.67
C GLN A 120 22.96 -15.12 -9.82
N ILE A 121 23.28 -16.36 -10.18
CA ILE A 121 23.05 -17.51 -9.30
C ILE A 121 24.09 -17.43 -8.18
N THR A 122 23.66 -17.08 -6.97
CA THR A 122 24.55 -16.89 -5.82
C THR A 122 24.68 -18.16 -4.98
N LYS A 123 23.69 -19.06 -5.05
CA LYS A 123 23.73 -20.38 -4.43
C LYS A 123 23.08 -21.41 -5.34
N ASN A 124 23.75 -22.55 -5.48
CA ASN A 124 23.24 -23.70 -6.19
C ASN A 124 23.78 -24.97 -5.51
N GLY A 125 22.98 -25.56 -4.64
CA GLY A 125 23.35 -26.77 -3.92
C GLY A 125 22.14 -27.40 -3.25
N PRO A 126 22.28 -28.64 -2.76
CA PRO A 126 21.15 -29.50 -2.36
C PRO A 126 20.28 -28.91 -1.23
N GLU A 127 20.81 -27.97 -0.44
CA GLU A 127 20.10 -27.36 0.68
C GLU A 127 19.43 -26.02 0.33
N GLU A 128 19.98 -25.27 -0.63
CA GLU A 128 19.52 -23.92 -0.94
C GLU A 128 19.91 -23.52 -2.37
N ALA A 129 18.93 -22.99 -3.10
CA ALA A 129 19.15 -22.29 -4.36
C ALA A 129 18.76 -20.83 -4.21
N GLN A 130 19.59 -19.95 -4.76
CA GLN A 130 19.37 -18.51 -4.69
C GLN A 130 19.82 -17.82 -5.96
N VAL A 131 18.97 -16.92 -6.45
CA VAL A 131 19.26 -16.06 -7.60
C VAL A 131 18.98 -14.62 -7.22
N VAL A 132 19.93 -13.75 -7.54
CA VAL A 132 19.83 -12.31 -7.40
C VAL A 132 19.60 -11.71 -8.78
N PHE A 133 18.60 -10.85 -8.91
CA PHE A 133 18.31 -10.07 -10.11
C PHE A 133 18.50 -8.59 -9.80
N GLU A 134 19.00 -7.83 -10.76
CA GLU A 134 19.33 -6.42 -10.57
C GLU A 134 19.03 -5.60 -11.83
N THR A 135 18.48 -4.41 -11.63
CA THR A 135 18.29 -3.41 -12.68
C THR A 135 18.41 -2.01 -12.10
N ASP A 136 18.73 -1.04 -12.96
CA ASP A 136 18.72 0.38 -12.62
C ASP A 136 17.52 1.05 -13.25
N THR A 137 16.88 1.96 -12.54
CA THR A 137 15.73 2.72 -13.03
C THR A 137 16.16 3.95 -13.83
N VAL A 138 15.40 4.27 -14.87
CA VAL A 138 15.51 5.59 -15.52
C VAL A 138 14.69 6.60 -14.75
N GLY A 139 13.53 6.18 -14.23
CA GLY A 139 12.65 6.97 -13.39
C GLY A 139 11.62 7.77 -14.19
N TRP A 140 11.14 7.24 -15.31
CA TRP A 140 10.10 7.89 -16.10
C TRP A 140 8.82 8.11 -15.28
N LEU A 141 8.06 9.15 -15.61
CA LEU A 141 6.73 9.37 -15.06
C LEU A 141 5.66 9.08 -16.11
N GLY A 142 4.58 8.42 -15.71
CA GLY A 142 3.46 8.08 -16.58
C GLY A 142 3.73 6.91 -17.52
N ALA A 143 4.75 6.94 -18.36
CA ALA A 143 5.07 5.81 -19.24
C ALA A 143 6.56 5.80 -19.59
N ASP A 144 7.07 4.65 -20.02
CA ASP A 144 8.41 4.54 -20.57
C ASP A 144 8.61 5.53 -21.73
N ASN A 145 9.74 6.23 -21.72
CA ASN A 145 10.07 7.30 -22.67
C ASN A 145 9.05 8.46 -22.72
N SER A 146 8.35 8.76 -21.63
CA SER A 146 7.40 9.89 -21.56
C SER A 146 8.04 11.28 -21.72
N GLY A 147 9.36 11.39 -21.61
CA GLY A 147 10.10 12.66 -21.64
C GLY A 147 10.20 13.36 -20.28
N VAL A 148 9.62 12.80 -19.22
CA VAL A 148 9.67 13.36 -17.86
C VAL A 148 10.30 12.35 -16.90
N ILE A 149 11.40 12.73 -16.25
CA ILE A 149 12.14 11.89 -15.29
C ILE A 149 11.97 12.44 -13.88
N SER A 150 11.58 11.57 -12.95
CA SER A 150 11.50 11.86 -11.52
C SER A 150 12.86 11.67 -10.83
N LYS A 151 13.26 12.65 -10.01
CA LYS A 151 14.46 12.52 -9.16
C LYS A 151 14.32 11.45 -8.07
N LEU A 152 13.09 11.13 -7.67
CA LEU A 152 12.82 10.13 -6.65
C LEU A 152 12.81 8.70 -7.19
N LEU A 153 12.61 8.54 -8.51
CA LEU A 153 12.59 7.24 -9.18
C LEU A 153 13.86 6.98 -9.99
N SER A 154 14.57 8.00 -10.46
CA SER A 154 15.78 7.86 -11.28
C SER A 154 17.01 7.44 -10.47
N ASN A 155 18.00 6.83 -11.12
CA ASN A 155 19.28 6.43 -10.52
C ASN A 155 19.10 5.56 -9.27
N MET A 156 18.08 4.71 -9.26
CA MET A 156 17.84 3.75 -8.19
C MET A 156 18.20 2.36 -8.72
N THR A 157 18.99 1.61 -7.97
CA THR A 157 19.16 0.17 -8.24
C THR A 157 18.08 -0.58 -7.47
N MET A 158 17.34 -1.40 -8.20
CA MET A 158 16.45 -2.40 -7.64
C MET A 158 17.11 -3.76 -7.72
N ARG A 159 17.17 -4.44 -6.58
CA ARG A 159 17.70 -5.80 -6.46
C ARG A 159 16.63 -6.72 -5.91
N ARG A 160 16.42 -7.85 -6.55
CA ARG A 160 15.51 -8.93 -6.13
C ARG A 160 16.31 -10.16 -5.79
N THR A 161 15.94 -10.88 -4.74
CA THR A 161 16.53 -12.17 -4.41
C THR A 161 15.44 -13.20 -4.24
N VAL A 162 15.48 -14.25 -5.06
CA VAL A 162 14.59 -15.41 -4.96
C VAL A 162 15.37 -16.51 -4.25
N THR A 163 14.81 -17.08 -3.18
CA THR A 163 15.44 -18.17 -2.42
C THR A 163 14.48 -19.36 -2.28
N LEU A 164 14.96 -20.54 -2.64
CA LEU A 164 14.36 -21.84 -2.33
C LEU A 164 15.28 -22.61 -1.37
N LYS A 165 14.68 -23.35 -0.43
CA LYS A 165 15.41 -24.22 0.49
C LYS A 165 14.79 -25.60 0.56
N ARG A 166 15.62 -26.59 0.87
CA ARG A 166 15.19 -27.96 1.09
C ARG A 166 14.24 -28.00 2.29
N GLY A 167 13.22 -28.85 2.19
CA GLY A 167 12.21 -29.05 3.22
C GLY A 167 11.22 -27.90 3.39
N GLN A 168 11.35 -26.81 2.62
CA GLN A 168 10.51 -25.63 2.75
C GLN A 168 9.46 -25.57 1.65
N PRO A 169 8.16 -25.66 2.00
CA PRO A 169 7.04 -25.62 1.06
C PRO A 169 6.65 -24.17 0.72
N PHE A 170 7.63 -23.28 0.57
CA PHE A 170 7.45 -21.87 0.25
C PHE A 170 8.70 -21.35 -0.44
N PHE A 171 8.58 -20.17 -1.06
CA PHE A 171 9.75 -19.44 -1.53
C PHE A 171 9.78 -18.04 -0.93
N ARG A 172 11.00 -17.54 -0.73
CA ARG A 172 11.26 -16.22 -0.19
C ARG A 172 11.64 -15.28 -1.31
N PHE A 173 11.03 -14.09 -1.29
CA PHE A 173 11.31 -13.02 -2.21
C PHE A 173 11.75 -11.78 -1.43
N ASP A 174 13.02 -11.43 -1.53
CA ASP A 174 13.57 -10.20 -0.95
C ASP A 174 13.71 -9.14 -2.03
N PHE A 175 13.43 -7.89 -1.69
CA PHE A 175 13.67 -6.74 -2.55
C PHE A 175 14.48 -5.68 -1.80
N GLU A 176 15.35 -5.00 -2.54
CA GLU A 176 16.18 -3.92 -2.05
C GLU A 176 16.14 -2.75 -3.04
N PHE A 177 15.87 -1.55 -2.52
CA PHE A 177 15.98 -0.30 -3.26
C PHE A 177 17.17 0.50 -2.71
N SER A 178 18.09 0.88 -3.59
CA SER A 178 19.29 1.63 -3.23
C SER A 178 19.51 2.80 -4.19
N THR A 179 20.17 3.85 -3.71
CA THR A 179 20.43 5.07 -4.48
C THR A 179 21.85 5.10 -5.04
N ASN A 180 21.99 5.43 -6.32
CA ASN A 180 23.29 5.51 -7.01
C ASN A 180 23.85 6.92 -7.09
N ASP A 181 23.04 7.95 -6.83
CA ASP A 181 23.45 9.36 -6.86
C ASP A 181 23.53 10.00 -5.46
N GLY A 182 23.26 9.20 -4.42
CA GLY A 182 23.28 9.64 -3.03
C GLY A 182 22.08 10.51 -2.62
N GLN A 183 21.12 10.75 -3.52
CA GLN A 183 19.87 11.41 -3.20
C GLN A 183 18.88 10.41 -2.61
N ALA A 184 17.97 10.88 -1.74
CA ALA A 184 16.88 10.07 -1.25
C ALA A 184 15.97 9.60 -2.41
N LYS A 185 15.55 8.34 -2.38
CA LYS A 185 14.62 7.73 -3.35
C LYS A 185 13.40 7.22 -2.62
N ARG A 186 12.24 7.40 -3.23
CA ARG A 186 10.95 7.06 -2.62
C ARG A 186 9.97 6.60 -3.70
N PRO A 187 10.11 5.37 -4.23
CA PRO A 187 9.13 4.81 -5.13
C PRO A 187 7.84 4.42 -4.39
N SER A 188 6.67 4.67 -4.98
CA SER A 188 5.47 3.90 -4.64
C SER A 188 5.51 2.59 -5.42
N PHE A 189 5.93 1.52 -4.75
CA PHE A 189 6.18 0.24 -5.39
C PHE A 189 4.95 -0.67 -5.29
N TRP A 190 4.52 -1.22 -6.40
CA TRP A 190 3.37 -2.08 -6.50
C TRP A 190 3.79 -3.45 -7.03
N ILE A 191 3.26 -4.51 -6.42
CA ILE A 191 3.45 -5.87 -6.89
C ILE A 191 2.16 -6.37 -7.52
N HIS A 192 2.23 -6.67 -8.81
CA HIS A 192 1.13 -7.24 -9.58
C HIS A 192 1.27 -8.77 -9.65
N ASN A 193 0.25 -9.49 -9.20
CA ASN A 193 0.19 -10.94 -9.32
C ASN A 193 -1.11 -11.34 -10.03
N VAL A 194 -0.98 -12.17 -11.06
CA VAL A 194 -2.08 -12.76 -11.81
C VAL A 194 -1.86 -14.26 -11.87
N SER A 195 -2.82 -15.01 -11.38
CA SER A 195 -2.79 -16.48 -11.40
C SER A 195 -4.20 -17.05 -11.42
N TYR A 196 -4.31 -18.34 -11.70
CA TYR A 196 -5.53 -19.13 -11.50
C TYR A 196 -5.15 -20.42 -10.79
N ILE A 197 -5.71 -20.67 -9.62
CA ILE A 197 -5.52 -21.95 -8.93
C ILE A 197 -6.23 -23.07 -9.69
N SER A 198 -7.38 -22.75 -10.31
CA SER A 198 -8.08 -23.66 -11.22
C SER A 198 -8.67 -22.94 -12.44
N ARG A 199 -8.78 -23.66 -13.55
CA ARG A 199 -9.35 -23.13 -14.81
C ARG A 199 -10.88 -23.02 -14.79
N ASP A 200 -11.54 -23.67 -13.83
CA ASP A 200 -13.00 -23.71 -13.68
C ASP A 200 -13.59 -22.50 -12.94
N VAL A 201 -12.77 -21.49 -12.63
CA VAL A 201 -13.16 -20.16 -12.14
C VAL A 201 -13.67 -20.15 -10.68
N ASN A 202 -13.55 -21.22 -9.89
CA ASN A 202 -13.96 -21.24 -8.47
C ASN A 202 -12.90 -20.70 -7.48
N ASP A 203 -12.20 -19.66 -7.91
CA ASP A 203 -11.12 -19.05 -7.17
C ASP A 203 -11.65 -17.88 -6.33
N THR A 204 -11.21 -17.81 -5.07
CA THR A 204 -11.57 -16.78 -4.10
C THR A 204 -10.32 -16.06 -3.59
N MET A 205 -10.34 -14.73 -3.68
CA MET A 205 -9.30 -13.87 -3.13
C MET A 205 -9.74 -13.34 -1.78
N ILE A 206 -8.88 -13.40 -0.76
CA ILE A 206 -9.24 -13.08 0.63
C ILE A 206 -8.22 -12.10 1.22
N ARG A 207 -8.72 -11.03 1.85
CA ARG A 207 -7.92 -9.98 2.48
C ARG A 207 -8.51 -9.56 3.83
N PRO A 208 -7.68 -9.34 4.87
CA PRO A 208 -8.16 -8.88 6.17
C PRO A 208 -8.53 -7.39 6.14
N THR A 209 -9.67 -7.01 6.74
CA THR A 209 -10.12 -5.60 6.87
C THR A 209 -10.62 -5.32 8.28
N SER A 210 -10.80 -4.04 8.62
CA SER A 210 -11.42 -3.62 9.88
C SER A 210 -12.86 -4.12 10.00
N ARG A 211 -13.54 -4.46 8.90
CA ARG A 211 -14.91 -4.96 8.89
C ARG A 211 -15.01 -6.49 8.85
N GLY A 212 -13.88 -7.20 8.89
CA GLY A 212 -13.79 -8.64 8.71
C GLY A 212 -13.05 -9.00 7.43
N LEU A 213 -13.24 -10.21 6.92
CA LEU A 213 -12.57 -10.65 5.69
C LEU A 213 -13.29 -10.07 4.47
N ASN A 214 -12.52 -9.47 3.58
CA ASN A 214 -12.98 -9.07 2.27
C ASN A 214 -12.63 -10.17 1.27
N ALA A 215 -13.66 -10.83 0.72
CA ALA A 215 -13.51 -11.98 -0.17
C ALA A 215 -14.16 -11.72 -1.54
N ILE A 216 -13.41 -11.94 -2.63
CA ILE A 216 -13.86 -11.81 -4.03
C ILE A 216 -13.81 -13.18 -4.72
N GLY A 217 -14.94 -13.71 -5.20
CA GLY A 217 -15.05 -15.01 -5.91
C GLY A 217 -16.51 -15.39 -6.27
N PRO A 218 -16.75 -16.46 -7.07
CA PRO A 218 -18.10 -16.85 -7.52
C PRO A 218 -19.00 -17.41 -6.42
N ASP A 219 -18.41 -18.06 -5.41
CA ASP A 219 -19.10 -18.59 -4.24
C ASP A 219 -19.05 -17.64 -3.03
N ALA A 220 -18.87 -16.34 -3.26
CA ALA A 220 -19.20 -15.33 -2.25
C ALA A 220 -20.73 -15.28 -1.94
N ALA A 221 -21.47 -16.32 -2.36
CA ALA A 221 -22.90 -16.64 -2.30
C ALA A 221 -23.61 -16.64 -0.92
N ASP A 222 -22.99 -16.16 0.17
CA ASP A 222 -23.75 -15.39 1.18
C ASP A 222 -24.22 -14.03 0.62
N TYR A 223 -23.79 -13.72 -0.59
CA TYR A 223 -24.19 -12.61 -1.42
C TYR A 223 -24.31 -13.05 -2.89
N PRO A 224 -25.41 -12.73 -3.60
CA PRO A 224 -25.52 -13.02 -5.02
C PRO A 224 -25.08 -11.83 -5.88
N ALA A 225 -24.34 -12.15 -6.97
CA ALA A 225 -23.81 -11.33 -8.07
C ALA A 225 -22.34 -10.85 -7.92
N TRP A 226 -21.52 -11.27 -8.88
CA TRP A 226 -20.09 -11.00 -9.12
C TRP A 226 -19.57 -9.58 -8.78
N PRO A 227 -18.26 -9.49 -8.46
CA PRO A 227 -17.65 -10.11 -7.30
C PRO A 227 -17.99 -9.28 -6.05
N GLN A 228 -18.43 -9.90 -4.95
CA GLN A 228 -18.52 -9.15 -3.69
C GLN A 228 -17.15 -8.88 -3.12
N GLY A 229 -17.09 -7.86 -2.28
CA GLY A 229 -15.85 -7.33 -1.73
C GLY A 229 -15.37 -6.09 -2.48
N GLU A 230 -14.64 -5.24 -1.76
CA GLU A 230 -14.07 -4.03 -2.32
C GLU A 230 -12.78 -4.35 -3.07
N ASN A 231 -12.59 -3.72 -4.23
CA ASN A 231 -11.37 -3.89 -5.00
C ASN A 231 -10.18 -3.29 -4.25
N TYR A 232 -10.34 -2.12 -3.61
CA TYR A 232 -9.30 -1.43 -2.84
C TYR A 232 -9.58 -1.51 -1.35
N ILE A 233 -8.61 -1.96 -0.57
CA ILE A 233 -8.68 -2.01 0.90
C ILE A 233 -7.57 -1.14 1.48
N HIS A 234 -7.96 -0.16 2.30
CA HIS A 234 -7.05 0.74 3.02
C HIS A 234 -7.10 0.54 4.55
N ASP A 235 -8.06 -0.23 5.05
CA ASP A 235 -8.31 -0.48 6.48
C ASP A 235 -7.94 -1.92 6.89
N TYR A 236 -6.87 -2.46 6.32
CA TYR A 236 -6.45 -3.84 6.58
C TYR A 236 -5.82 -3.99 7.97
N THR A 237 -6.08 -5.13 8.61
CA THR A 237 -5.66 -5.38 10.00
C THR A 237 -4.33 -6.16 10.09
N HIS A 238 -3.94 -6.83 9.01
CA HIS A 238 -2.76 -7.69 8.94
C HIS A 238 -2.12 -7.69 7.54
N GLY A 239 -0.81 -7.97 7.48
CA GLY A 239 -0.02 -7.99 6.25
C GLY A 239 -0.09 -9.34 5.53
N TRP A 240 -1.28 -9.76 5.13
CA TRP A 240 -1.45 -10.98 4.33
C TRP A 240 -2.59 -10.87 3.33
N SER A 241 -2.53 -11.69 2.27
CA SER A 241 -3.63 -11.91 1.33
C SER A 241 -3.60 -13.35 0.84
N ALA A 242 -4.73 -13.92 0.44
CA ALA A 242 -4.81 -15.31 0.00
C ALA A 242 -5.60 -15.45 -1.32
N HIS A 243 -5.23 -16.43 -2.12
CA HIS A 243 -5.91 -16.84 -3.34
C HIS A 243 -6.17 -18.36 -3.25
N ILE A 244 -7.41 -18.75 -2.99
CA ILE A 244 -7.79 -20.13 -2.68
C ILE A 244 -8.85 -20.63 -3.67
N ASN A 245 -8.69 -21.86 -4.15
CA ASN A 245 -9.77 -22.61 -4.76
C ASN A 245 -10.44 -23.50 -3.71
N ARG A 246 -11.71 -23.24 -3.44
CA ARG A 246 -12.45 -23.87 -2.33
C ARG A 246 -12.71 -25.36 -2.55
N GLU A 247 -13.03 -25.75 -3.79
CA GLU A 247 -13.36 -27.14 -4.13
C GLU A 247 -12.12 -28.02 -4.08
N ARG A 248 -11.04 -27.54 -4.69
CA ARG A 248 -9.74 -28.24 -4.68
C ARG A 248 -9.07 -28.19 -3.31
N ARG A 249 -9.40 -27.18 -2.50
CA ARG A 249 -8.74 -26.85 -1.24
C ARG A 249 -7.24 -26.63 -1.43
N GLU A 250 -6.91 -25.87 -2.47
CA GLU A 250 -5.55 -25.52 -2.86
C GLU A 250 -5.45 -24.01 -2.99
N GLY A 251 -4.25 -23.43 -2.88
CA GLY A 251 -4.08 -22.00 -3.13
C GLY A 251 -2.72 -21.44 -2.79
N LEU A 252 -2.64 -20.10 -2.75
CA LEU A 252 -1.48 -19.34 -2.34
C LEU A 252 -1.84 -18.36 -1.22
N VAL A 253 -0.96 -18.23 -0.24
CA VAL A 253 -0.97 -17.17 0.76
C VAL A 253 0.29 -16.31 0.62
N TYR A 254 0.09 -15.01 0.62
CA TYR A 254 1.13 -14.00 0.52
C TYR A 254 1.27 -13.33 1.88
N LEU A 255 2.46 -13.37 2.47
CA LEU A 255 2.80 -12.64 3.69
C LEU A 255 3.74 -11.49 3.34
N MET A 256 3.34 -10.29 3.73
CA MET A 256 4.00 -9.03 3.38
C MET A 256 4.21 -8.17 4.63
N ASP A 257 5.16 -7.24 4.53
CA ASP A 257 5.44 -6.31 5.63
C ASP A 257 4.31 -5.27 5.78
N TYR A 258 3.53 -5.42 6.85
CA TYR A 258 2.38 -4.57 7.16
C TYR A 258 2.73 -3.09 7.21
N ASP A 259 3.90 -2.73 7.73
CA ASP A 259 4.27 -1.34 8.04
C ASP A 259 4.55 -0.50 6.79
N TYR A 260 4.73 -1.15 5.63
CA TYR A 260 5.01 -0.47 4.37
C TYR A 260 3.87 -0.54 3.36
N VAL A 261 2.97 -1.51 3.51
CA VAL A 261 1.77 -1.59 2.67
C VAL A 261 0.94 -0.33 2.88
N ASP A 262 0.20 0.08 1.86
CA ASP A 262 -0.77 1.17 1.90
C ASP A 262 -2.15 0.71 1.44
N THR A 263 -2.17 -0.17 0.44
CA THR A 263 -3.40 -0.66 -0.17
C THR A 263 -3.24 -2.11 -0.56
N LEU A 264 -4.27 -2.92 -0.27
CA LEU A 264 -4.45 -4.24 -0.87
C LEU A 264 -5.47 -4.13 -1.99
N TYR A 265 -5.12 -4.52 -3.21
CA TYR A 265 -5.95 -4.37 -4.40
C TYR A 265 -6.16 -5.69 -5.13
N ASN A 266 -7.38 -5.88 -5.64
CA ASN A 266 -7.70 -6.96 -6.57
C ASN A 266 -8.53 -6.41 -7.74
N CYS A 267 -8.24 -6.87 -8.94
CA CYS A 267 -9.10 -6.71 -10.11
C CYS A 267 -9.95 -7.98 -10.29
N GLY A 268 -11.12 -7.99 -9.66
CA GLY A 268 -11.97 -9.18 -9.61
C GLY A 268 -11.27 -10.34 -8.90
N ASN A 269 -11.50 -11.57 -9.36
CA ASN A 269 -10.91 -12.79 -8.80
C ASN A 269 -9.68 -13.28 -9.57
N THR A 270 -8.99 -12.37 -10.27
CA THR A 270 -7.86 -12.73 -11.14
C THR A 270 -6.53 -12.18 -10.69
N THR A 271 -6.56 -11.11 -9.89
CA THR A 271 -5.33 -10.50 -9.37
C THR A 271 -5.36 -10.36 -7.85
N ILE A 272 -4.16 -10.43 -7.28
CA ILE A 272 -3.90 -10.20 -5.87
C ILE A 272 -2.69 -9.30 -5.74
N GLU A 273 -2.91 -8.08 -5.27
CA GLU A 273 -1.94 -7.01 -5.44
C GLU A 273 -1.83 -6.20 -4.16
N TRP A 274 -0.68 -5.58 -3.98
CA TRP A 274 -0.47 -4.65 -2.88
C TRP A 274 0.53 -3.58 -3.27
N TRP A 275 0.37 -2.42 -2.64
CA TRP A 275 1.19 -1.25 -2.87
C TRP A 275 1.96 -0.91 -1.60
N TYR A 276 3.22 -0.63 -1.77
CA TYR A 276 4.10 -0.06 -0.76
C TYR A 276 4.19 1.45 -0.98
N ASP A 277 3.78 2.23 0.02
CA ASP A 277 3.76 3.70 -0.05
C ASP A 277 4.70 4.35 0.97
N SER A 278 5.51 3.57 1.69
CA SER A 278 6.48 4.09 2.68
C SER A 278 7.91 3.62 2.44
N ILE A 279 8.30 3.38 1.19
CA ILE A 279 9.67 3.02 0.82
C ILE A 279 10.55 4.27 0.87
N LEU A 280 11.66 4.22 1.59
CA LEU A 280 12.67 5.27 1.59
C LEU A 280 14.08 4.69 1.55
N ALA A 281 14.75 4.87 0.42
CA ALA A 281 16.15 4.54 0.28
C ALA A 281 17.00 5.81 0.41
N LEU A 282 17.96 5.79 1.33
CA LEU A 282 18.89 6.89 1.59
C LEU A 282 20.32 6.48 1.23
N LYS A 283 21.20 7.48 1.15
CA LYS A 283 22.63 7.24 0.96
C LYS A 283 23.18 6.32 2.05
N GLY A 284 23.68 5.15 1.67
CA GLY A 284 24.22 4.16 2.60
C GLY A 284 23.19 3.40 3.45
N LYS A 285 21.89 3.73 3.32
CA LYS A 285 20.78 3.02 3.99
C LYS A 285 19.74 2.62 2.92
N PRO A 286 19.96 1.52 2.19
CA PRO A 286 18.97 1.03 1.23
C PRO A 286 17.73 0.55 1.98
N TRP A 287 16.57 0.65 1.33
CA TRP A 287 15.37 0.03 1.86
C TRP A 287 15.33 -1.44 1.48
N ARG A 288 14.82 -2.28 2.38
CA ARG A 288 14.63 -3.71 2.15
C ARG A 288 13.26 -4.11 2.62
N GLY A 289 12.65 -5.03 1.88
CA GLY A 289 11.57 -5.81 2.45
C GLY A 289 11.52 -7.20 1.85
N ARG A 290 10.51 -7.94 2.31
CA ARG A 290 10.41 -9.36 2.11
C ARG A 290 8.97 -9.79 1.95
N ILE A 291 8.76 -10.74 1.07
CA ILE A 291 7.51 -11.47 0.91
C ILE A 291 7.80 -12.97 1.02
N TYR A 292 6.86 -13.67 1.65
CA TYR A 292 6.78 -15.12 1.60
C TYR A 292 5.54 -15.53 0.83
N ILE A 293 5.72 -16.48 -0.10
CA ILE A 293 4.62 -17.04 -0.89
C ILE A 293 4.50 -18.52 -0.52
N LEU A 294 3.36 -18.85 0.07
CA LEU A 294 3.06 -20.13 0.69
C LEU A 294 1.98 -20.85 -0.10
N PRO A 295 2.30 -21.86 -0.90
CA PRO A 295 1.28 -22.78 -1.39
C PRO A 295 0.60 -23.50 -0.22
N THR A 296 -0.72 -23.61 -0.29
CA THR A 296 -1.56 -24.26 0.73
C THR A 296 -2.35 -25.41 0.12
N ILE A 297 -2.56 -26.47 0.89
CA ILE A 297 -3.46 -27.58 0.56
C ILE A 297 -4.34 -27.94 1.75
N GLY A 298 -5.49 -28.54 1.48
CA GLY A 298 -6.45 -28.98 2.50
C GLY A 298 -7.29 -27.86 3.14
N LEU A 299 -7.04 -26.60 2.82
CA LEU A 299 -7.80 -25.43 3.29
C LEU A 299 -8.80 -24.97 2.23
N GLY A 300 -10.06 -24.78 2.61
CA GLY A 300 -11.09 -24.22 1.72
C GLY A 300 -11.19 -22.68 1.79
N HIS A 301 -10.53 -22.07 2.77
CA HIS A 301 -10.55 -20.64 3.05
C HIS A 301 -9.32 -20.25 3.89
N VAL A 302 -9.08 -18.95 4.07
CA VAL A 302 -8.05 -18.43 4.98
C VAL A 302 -8.66 -17.32 5.82
N ASP A 303 -8.70 -17.52 7.13
CA ASP A 303 -9.20 -16.56 8.10
C ASP A 303 -8.09 -15.76 8.79
N HIS A 304 -6.89 -16.35 8.87
CA HIS A 304 -5.71 -15.68 9.39
C HIS A 304 -4.44 -16.31 8.86
N ALA A 305 -3.41 -15.49 8.67
CA ALA A 305 -2.08 -15.95 8.34
C ALA A 305 -1.02 -15.06 9.01
N ASN A 306 0.06 -15.69 9.48
CA ASN A 306 1.24 -15.01 10.02
C ASN A 306 2.50 -15.84 9.73
N GLU A 307 3.62 -15.47 10.34
CA GLU A 307 4.90 -16.15 10.15
C GLU A 307 4.91 -17.61 10.60
N HIS A 308 3.99 -18.05 11.45
CA HIS A 308 3.99 -19.39 12.06
C HIS A 308 2.90 -20.31 11.51
N PHE A 309 1.74 -19.79 11.14
CA PHE A 309 0.62 -20.61 10.69
C PHE A 309 -0.31 -19.89 9.71
N VAL A 310 -1.05 -20.70 8.94
CA VAL A 310 -2.23 -20.28 8.17
C VAL A 310 -3.45 -21.04 8.72
N CYS A 311 -4.54 -20.33 8.96
CA CYS A 311 -5.70 -20.85 9.68
C CYS A 311 -7.00 -20.65 8.87
N GLU A 312 -7.80 -21.70 8.79
CA GLU A 312 -9.21 -21.68 8.41
C GLU A 312 -10.05 -21.92 9.68
N MET A 313 -11.08 -21.11 9.88
CA MET A 313 -12.05 -21.19 10.96
C MET A 313 -13.40 -21.57 10.37
N LEU A 314 -14.00 -22.63 10.91
CA LEU A 314 -15.29 -23.17 10.46
C LEU A 314 -16.31 -23.07 11.60
N PRO A 315 -16.86 -21.87 11.85
CA PRO A 315 -17.93 -21.70 12.82
C PRO A 315 -19.23 -22.33 12.30
N ARG A 316 -20.01 -22.90 13.21
CA ARG A 316 -21.40 -23.33 13.01
C ARG A 316 -22.22 -22.96 14.23
N HIS A 317 -23.45 -22.54 14.03
CA HIS A 317 -24.40 -22.23 15.10
C HIS A 317 -25.75 -22.85 14.77
N GLU A 318 -26.03 -23.98 15.41
CA GLU A 318 -27.21 -24.82 15.15
C GLU A 318 -27.68 -25.42 16.47
N ASP A 319 -29.00 -25.60 16.62
CA ASP A 319 -29.61 -26.26 17.79
C ASP A 319 -29.17 -25.71 19.16
N GLY A 320 -28.97 -24.39 19.25
CA GLY A 320 -28.53 -23.71 20.49
C GLY A 320 -27.10 -24.05 20.90
N ARG A 321 -26.25 -24.44 19.95
CA ARG A 321 -24.83 -24.76 20.15
C ARG A 321 -23.98 -24.03 19.13
N VAL A 322 -22.92 -23.40 19.62
CA VAL A 322 -21.84 -22.90 18.77
C VAL A 322 -20.72 -23.95 18.72
N THR A 323 -20.27 -24.27 17.51
CA THR A 323 -19.10 -25.11 17.23
C THR A 323 -18.11 -24.30 16.43
N LEU A 324 -16.83 -24.38 16.79
CA LEU A 324 -15.74 -23.79 16.02
C LEU A 324 -14.68 -24.86 15.76
N GLU A 325 -14.51 -25.24 14.50
CA GLU A 325 -13.38 -26.05 14.03
C GLU A 325 -12.28 -25.12 13.48
N TYR A 326 -11.05 -25.35 13.92
CA TYR A 326 -9.83 -24.79 13.37
C TYR A 326 -9.19 -25.80 12.44
N ARG A 327 -8.72 -25.35 11.27
CA ARG A 327 -7.79 -26.09 10.41
C ARG A 327 -6.55 -25.25 10.19
N VAL A 328 -5.39 -25.80 10.55
CA VAL A 328 -4.17 -25.03 10.69
C VAL A 328 -3.01 -25.75 10.02
N THR A 329 -2.35 -25.05 9.10
CA THR A 329 -1.14 -25.51 8.41
C THR A 329 0.05 -24.63 8.82
N ALA A 330 1.27 -25.16 8.64
CA ALA A 330 2.51 -24.44 8.90
C ALA A 330 2.69 -23.23 7.95
N SER A 331 3.39 -22.21 8.45
CA SER A 331 3.93 -21.10 7.66
C SER A 331 5.46 -21.21 7.58
N TYR A 332 6.18 -20.09 7.40
CA TYR A 332 7.63 -20.11 7.12
C TYR A 332 8.53 -20.19 8.36
N GLU A 333 8.05 -19.82 9.54
CA GLU A 333 8.70 -20.05 10.83
C GLU A 333 8.06 -21.23 11.55
N ALA A 334 8.88 -22.11 12.11
CA ALA A 334 8.39 -23.28 12.83
C ALA A 334 7.64 -22.88 14.11
N ALA A 335 6.53 -23.58 14.38
CA ALA A 335 5.84 -23.58 15.65
C ALA A 335 5.85 -24.99 16.24
N ALA A 336 6.23 -25.10 17.50
CA ALA A 336 6.12 -26.36 18.23
C ALA A 336 4.67 -26.67 18.58
N ARG A 337 3.90 -25.64 18.96
CA ARG A 337 2.49 -25.73 19.33
C ARG A 337 1.77 -24.42 19.07
N VAL A 338 0.50 -24.49 18.72
CA VAL A 338 -0.41 -23.34 18.72
C VAL A 338 -1.60 -23.63 19.64
N THR A 339 -1.92 -22.69 20.52
CA THR A 339 -3.11 -22.74 21.37
C THR A 339 -4.04 -21.58 21.05
N PHE A 340 -5.27 -21.89 20.62
CA PHE A 340 -6.30 -20.91 20.33
C PHE A 340 -7.21 -20.75 21.55
N LYS A 341 -7.32 -19.52 22.04
CA LYS A 341 -8.31 -19.10 23.03
C LYS A 341 -9.33 -18.22 22.31
N THR A 342 -10.61 -18.54 22.47
CA THR A 342 -11.67 -17.88 21.70
C THR A 342 -12.74 -17.35 22.60
N ASP A 343 -13.01 -16.06 22.46
CA ASP A 343 -14.14 -15.37 23.04
C ASP A 343 -15.18 -15.11 21.95
N VAL A 344 -16.40 -15.60 22.16
CA VAL A 344 -17.53 -15.40 21.25
C VAL A 344 -18.36 -14.23 21.77
N GLU A 345 -18.36 -13.14 21.00
CA GLU A 345 -19.24 -12.00 21.18
C GLU A 345 -20.59 -12.25 20.48
N TYR A 346 -21.69 -12.03 21.19
CA TYR A 346 -23.05 -12.21 20.69
C TYR A 346 -24.00 -11.10 21.20
N ASP A 347 -25.25 -11.09 20.73
CA ASP A 347 -26.22 -10.01 20.97
C ASP A 347 -25.71 -8.63 20.50
N LEU A 348 -25.03 -8.59 19.34
CA LEU A 348 -24.30 -7.42 18.82
C LEU A 348 -25.17 -6.16 18.57
N HIS A 349 -26.49 -6.32 18.48
CA HIS A 349 -27.44 -5.21 18.36
C HIS A 349 -27.79 -4.55 19.70
N GLN A 350 -27.38 -5.14 20.82
CA GLN A 350 -27.64 -4.67 22.18
C GLN A 350 -26.30 -4.39 22.88
N THR A 351 -26.23 -4.61 24.20
CA THR A 351 -24.96 -4.69 24.90
C THR A 351 -24.33 -6.05 24.61
N PRO A 352 -23.17 -6.12 23.94
CA PRO A 352 -22.54 -7.38 23.59
C PRO A 352 -22.30 -8.24 24.82
N ARG A 353 -22.54 -9.54 24.67
CA ARG A 353 -22.28 -10.57 25.69
C ARG A 353 -21.18 -11.50 25.18
N HIS A 354 -20.55 -12.19 26.13
CA HIS A 354 -19.32 -12.93 25.88
C HIS A 354 -19.44 -14.37 26.35
N LEU A 355 -18.89 -15.30 25.56
CA LEU A 355 -18.79 -16.72 25.87
C LEU A 355 -17.39 -17.21 25.48
N GLU A 356 -16.60 -17.63 26.48
CA GLU A 356 -15.30 -18.26 26.21
C GLU A 356 -15.50 -19.73 25.80
N LEU A 357 -14.86 -20.14 24.71
CA LEU A 357 -14.76 -21.53 24.30
C LEU A 357 -13.55 -22.21 24.97
N GLU A 358 -13.65 -23.53 25.14
CA GLU A 358 -12.50 -24.33 25.56
C GLU A 358 -11.30 -24.13 24.61
N PRO A 359 -10.07 -23.97 25.13
CA PRO A 359 -8.90 -23.78 24.30
C PRO A 359 -8.64 -24.96 23.35
N VAL A 360 -8.30 -24.65 22.10
CA VAL A 360 -7.90 -25.66 21.10
C VAL A 360 -6.38 -25.68 20.99
N VAL A 361 -5.77 -26.84 21.22
CA VAL A 361 -4.31 -27.03 21.13
C VAL A 361 -3.98 -27.89 19.92
N ILE A 362 -3.02 -27.42 19.12
CA ILE A 362 -2.47 -28.15 17.96
C ILE A 362 -0.96 -28.24 18.14
N ASP A 363 -0.44 -29.47 18.27
CA ASP A 363 0.99 -29.76 18.38
C ASP A 363 1.58 -30.08 17.01
N GLY A 364 2.68 -29.41 16.64
CA GLY A 364 3.40 -29.63 15.39
C GLY A 364 2.58 -29.25 14.15
N LEU A 365 3.03 -28.25 13.41
CA LEU A 365 2.41 -27.88 12.13
C LEU A 365 3.17 -28.49 10.95
N ALA A 366 2.43 -28.91 9.93
CA ALA A 366 2.94 -29.41 8.67
C ALA A 366 2.20 -28.75 7.50
N VAL A 367 2.54 -29.13 6.26
CA VAL A 367 1.87 -28.68 5.04
C VAL A 367 0.41 -29.14 4.98
N GLN A 368 0.11 -30.31 5.53
CA GLN A 368 -1.26 -30.78 5.67
C GLN A 368 -1.87 -30.14 6.93
N PRO A 369 -3.09 -29.61 6.84
CA PRO A 369 -3.70 -28.94 7.98
C PRO A 369 -4.05 -29.94 9.08
N ALA A 370 -3.70 -29.57 10.31
CA ALA A 370 -4.20 -30.22 11.51
C ALA A 370 -5.53 -29.57 11.93
N SER A 371 -6.44 -30.36 12.50
CA SER A 371 -7.74 -29.88 12.94
C SER A 371 -7.87 -29.91 14.46
N GLY A 372 -8.58 -28.93 15.01
CA GLY A 372 -9.02 -28.93 16.40
C GLY A 372 -10.40 -28.27 16.52
N ARG A 373 -11.16 -28.62 17.55
CA ARG A 373 -12.56 -28.17 17.70
C ARG A 373 -12.87 -27.78 19.13
N ALA A 374 -13.62 -26.70 19.28
CA ALA A 374 -14.31 -26.35 20.52
C ALA A 374 -15.82 -26.24 20.28
N GLU A 375 -16.62 -26.48 21.32
CA GLU A 375 -18.06 -26.30 21.28
C GLU A 375 -18.58 -25.81 22.64
N ALA A 376 -19.66 -25.05 22.62
CA ALA A 376 -20.34 -24.59 23.82
C ALA A 376 -21.85 -24.41 23.55
N ALA A 377 -22.64 -24.53 24.61
CA ALA A 377 -24.07 -24.18 24.55
C ALA A 377 -24.20 -22.66 24.42
N LEU A 378 -24.90 -22.20 23.40
CA LEU A 378 -25.18 -20.79 23.15
C LEU A 378 -26.54 -20.70 22.47
N ALA A 379 -27.54 -20.26 23.23
CA ALA A 379 -28.88 -19.99 22.70
C ALA A 379 -29.02 -18.48 22.51
N CYS A 380 -28.64 -17.99 21.33
CA CYS A 380 -28.81 -16.59 20.91
C CYS A 380 -29.19 -16.51 19.44
N ASP A 381 -29.45 -15.29 18.97
CA ASP A 381 -29.57 -15.04 17.53
C ASP A 381 -28.18 -14.72 16.95
N ASP A 382 -27.99 -15.05 15.68
CA ASP A 382 -26.86 -14.56 14.89
C ASP A 382 -27.06 -13.07 14.55
N PRO A 383 -26.00 -12.29 14.27
CA PRO A 383 -24.59 -12.68 14.02
C PRO A 383 -23.71 -12.86 15.28
N LEU A 384 -22.58 -13.56 15.11
CA LEU A 384 -21.55 -13.78 16.13
C LEU A 384 -20.20 -13.16 15.70
N VAL A 385 -19.38 -12.78 16.66
CA VAL A 385 -17.98 -12.40 16.45
C VAL A 385 -17.08 -13.33 17.26
N PHE A 386 -16.11 -13.95 16.61
CA PHE A 386 -15.10 -14.78 17.25
C PHE A 386 -13.82 -13.97 17.41
N ASN A 387 -13.49 -13.56 18.64
CA ASN A 387 -12.21 -12.95 18.98
C ASN A 387 -11.22 -14.04 19.37
N VAL A 388 -10.10 -14.15 18.64
CA VAL A 388 -9.14 -15.22 18.81
C VAL A 388 -7.81 -14.66 19.32
N THR A 389 -7.32 -15.23 20.42
CA THR A 389 -5.93 -15.12 20.85
C THR A 389 -5.22 -16.45 20.54
N ALA A 390 -4.28 -16.42 19.60
CA ALA A 390 -3.39 -17.54 19.32
C ALA A 390 -2.07 -17.37 20.09
N LEU A 391 -1.74 -18.35 20.94
CA LEU A 391 -0.46 -18.47 21.62
C LEU A 391 0.40 -19.48 20.85
N VAL A 392 1.49 -19.01 20.26
CA VAL A 392 2.41 -19.83 19.47
C VAL A 392 3.65 -20.12 20.31
N GLU A 393 3.88 -21.38 20.64
CA GLU A 393 5.10 -21.86 21.28
C GLU A 393 6.14 -22.17 20.20
N LEU A 394 7.31 -21.54 20.31
CA LEU A 394 8.44 -21.71 19.40
C LEU A 394 9.28 -22.94 19.80
N PRO A 395 10.09 -23.50 18.89
CA PRO A 395 10.95 -24.65 19.20
C PRO A 395 11.95 -24.41 20.35
N ASP A 396 12.28 -23.16 20.66
CA ASP A 396 13.16 -22.78 21.78
C ASP A 396 12.42 -22.64 23.12
N GLY A 397 11.11 -22.89 23.15
CA GLY A 397 10.25 -22.78 24.32
C GLY A 397 9.74 -21.37 24.62
N THR A 398 10.11 -20.36 23.83
CA THR A 398 9.50 -19.02 23.93
C THR A 398 8.11 -19.00 23.30
N ALA A 399 7.29 -18.01 23.65
CA ALA A 399 5.93 -17.90 23.12
C ALA A 399 5.64 -16.52 22.53
N ARG A 400 4.89 -16.49 21.42
CA ARG A 400 4.36 -15.28 20.78
C ARG A 400 2.84 -15.26 20.83
N LYS A 401 2.27 -14.06 20.94
CA LYS A 401 0.82 -13.84 20.99
C LYS A 401 0.36 -13.16 19.70
N TYR A 402 -0.70 -13.69 19.10
CA TYR A 402 -1.38 -13.09 17.95
C TYR A 402 -2.86 -12.93 18.26
N GLU A 403 -3.45 -11.83 17.79
CA GLU A 403 -4.86 -11.51 17.96
C GLU A 403 -5.48 -11.22 16.61
N TYR A 404 -6.62 -11.85 16.34
CA TYR A 404 -7.42 -11.65 15.15
C TYR A 404 -8.87 -12.01 15.46
N GLY A 405 -9.79 -11.73 14.53
CA GLY A 405 -11.17 -12.11 14.73
C GLY A 405 -11.89 -12.43 13.43
N LYS A 406 -13.01 -13.14 13.57
CA LYS A 406 -13.89 -13.54 12.48
C LYS A 406 -15.31 -13.08 12.77
N TYR A 407 -15.90 -12.41 11.80
CA TYR A 407 -17.33 -12.11 11.81
C TYR A 407 -18.10 -13.26 11.17
N PHE A 408 -19.12 -13.76 11.84
CA PHE A 408 -19.96 -14.86 11.38
C PHE A 408 -21.42 -14.42 11.29
N VAL A 409 -21.93 -14.42 10.06
CA VAL A 409 -23.31 -14.02 9.75
C VAL A 409 -24.33 -15.08 10.21
N GLY A 410 -23.96 -16.37 10.13
CA GLY A 410 -24.85 -17.48 10.47
C GLY A 410 -26.18 -17.44 9.72
N ASN A 411 -27.27 -17.67 10.45
CA ASN A 411 -28.65 -17.63 9.93
C ASN A 411 -29.24 -16.20 9.87
N ALA A 412 -28.45 -15.17 10.19
CA ALA A 412 -28.92 -13.80 10.09
C ALA A 412 -29.28 -13.48 8.63
N LYS A 413 -30.33 -12.68 8.42
CA LYS A 413 -30.69 -12.15 7.07
C LYS A 413 -29.71 -11.08 6.57
N LEU A 414 -28.62 -10.88 7.28
CA LEU A 414 -27.51 -10.03 6.85
C LEU A 414 -26.72 -10.80 5.82
N LYS A 415 -26.07 -10.07 4.93
CA LYS A 415 -25.15 -10.70 3.99
C LYS A 415 -23.70 -10.51 4.46
N VAL A 416 -23.34 -9.36 5.06
CA VAL A 416 -22.02 -8.99 5.66
C VAL A 416 -22.26 -8.37 7.05
N ASN A 417 -21.17 -8.05 7.74
CA ASN A 417 -21.08 -7.15 8.88
C ASN A 417 -21.61 -5.73 8.58
N GLU A 418 -22.94 -5.58 8.55
CA GLU A 418 -23.66 -4.31 8.38
C GLU A 418 -24.84 -4.21 9.36
N ALA A 419 -25.09 -3.00 9.86
CA ALA A 419 -26.23 -2.67 10.70
C ALA A 419 -27.49 -2.44 9.84
N GLY A 420 -28.54 -3.22 10.12
CA GLY A 420 -29.88 -3.07 9.53
C GLY A 420 -30.17 -4.00 8.35
N LEU A 421 -31.46 -4.35 8.17
CA LEU A 421 -31.95 -5.21 7.07
C LEU A 421 -31.78 -4.59 5.66
N PHE A 422 -31.40 -3.31 5.57
CA PHE A 422 -31.30 -2.53 4.33
C PHE A 422 -29.98 -1.76 4.16
N GLY A 423 -28.91 -2.12 4.88
CA GLY A 423 -27.57 -1.59 4.62
C GLY A 423 -27.45 -0.07 4.83
N GLU A 424 -27.60 0.41 6.07
CA GLU A 424 -27.24 1.80 6.41
C GLU A 424 -25.71 2.05 6.35
N GLY A 425 -24.92 1.06 5.92
CA GLY A 425 -23.50 1.15 5.64
C GLY A 425 -22.58 1.17 6.87
N LYS A 426 -23.13 1.08 8.08
CA LYS A 426 -22.33 1.03 9.31
C LYS A 426 -22.05 -0.41 9.73
N PRO A 427 -20.81 -0.80 10.02
CA PRO A 427 -20.52 -2.14 10.52
C PRO A 427 -21.06 -2.34 11.95
N LEU A 428 -21.49 -3.56 12.28
CA LEU A 428 -21.91 -3.93 13.65
C LEU A 428 -20.72 -4.01 14.59
N LYS A 429 -19.56 -4.44 14.07
CA LYS A 429 -18.29 -4.49 14.80
C LYS A 429 -17.15 -4.08 13.88
N THR A 430 -16.14 -3.42 14.43
CA THR A 430 -14.85 -3.25 13.73
C THR A 430 -13.72 -3.92 14.50
N PHE A 431 -12.75 -4.42 13.77
CA PHE A 431 -11.48 -4.93 14.26
C PHE A 431 -10.43 -3.83 14.21
N PRO A 432 -9.50 -3.79 15.18
CA PRO A 432 -8.50 -2.74 15.26
C PRO A 432 -7.54 -2.79 14.08
N VAL A 433 -7.35 -1.65 13.41
CA VAL A 433 -6.30 -1.42 12.42
C VAL A 433 -5.03 -1.02 13.15
N LYS A 434 -3.91 -1.68 12.84
CA LYS A 434 -2.62 -1.34 13.47
C LYS A 434 -2.08 -0.06 12.83
N ILE A 435 -1.41 0.76 13.63
CA ILE A 435 -0.74 1.95 13.10
C ILE A 435 0.54 1.50 12.40
N HIS A 436 0.74 1.90 11.14
CA HIS A 436 1.97 1.62 10.39
C HIS A 436 3.18 2.29 11.06
N ARG A 437 4.28 1.55 11.16
CA ARG A 437 5.56 1.98 11.74
C ARG A 437 6.73 1.69 10.80
N PRO A 438 6.78 2.34 9.61
CA PRO A 438 7.92 2.15 8.71
C PRO A 438 9.23 2.55 9.39
N ASP A 439 10.35 1.96 8.97
CA ASP A 439 11.68 2.34 9.43
C ASP A 439 12.01 3.76 8.97
N LEU A 440 12.22 4.66 9.94
CA LEU A 440 12.57 6.05 9.69
C LEU A 440 14.08 6.24 9.88
N PRO A 441 14.72 7.18 9.15
CA PRO A 441 16.07 7.57 9.50
C PRO A 441 16.13 8.16 10.92
N GLU A 442 17.20 7.87 11.64
CA GLU A 442 17.52 8.58 12.87
C GLU A 442 17.95 10.01 12.54
N LEU A 443 17.53 10.98 13.36
CA LEU A 443 17.98 12.36 13.23
C LEU A 443 19.46 12.48 13.63
N PRO A 444 20.36 12.93 12.74
CA PRO A 444 21.75 13.15 13.11
C PRO A 444 21.89 14.13 14.28
N ALA A 445 22.77 13.80 15.23
CA ALA A 445 23.01 14.61 16.42
C ALA A 445 23.51 16.02 16.05
N GLY A 446 22.95 17.05 16.71
CA GLY A 446 23.39 18.44 16.55
C GLY A 446 22.85 19.16 15.31
N LEU A 447 21.99 18.53 14.50
CA LEU A 447 21.28 19.25 13.44
C LEU A 447 20.35 20.31 14.03
N ALA A 448 20.41 21.50 13.44
CA ALA A 448 19.56 22.63 13.80
C ALA A 448 19.09 23.33 12.52
N VAL A 449 17.88 23.92 12.57
CA VAL A 449 17.32 24.67 11.43
C VAL A 449 18.27 25.77 11.00
N ASN A 450 18.53 25.89 9.69
CA ASN A 450 19.47 26.89 9.17
C ASN A 450 18.95 28.34 9.37
N ARG A 451 19.50 29.01 10.38
CA ARG A 451 19.27 30.44 10.66
C ARG A 451 20.32 31.37 10.08
N LYS A 452 21.31 30.87 9.35
CA LYS A 452 22.37 31.69 8.73
C LYS A 452 22.01 32.13 7.31
N ALA A 453 21.48 31.23 6.48
CA ALA A 453 21.01 31.51 5.13
C ALA A 453 19.48 31.45 5.05
N PHE A 454 18.87 32.23 4.15
CA PHE A 454 17.43 32.17 3.90
C PHE A 454 17.14 31.15 2.80
N ASN A 455 17.26 29.86 3.12
CA ASN A 455 16.88 28.80 2.20
C ASN A 455 15.41 28.43 2.43
N ALA A 456 14.66 28.34 1.34
CA ALA A 456 13.27 27.92 1.34
C ALA A 456 13.10 26.72 0.42
N PHE A 457 12.22 25.80 0.80
CA PHE A 457 11.79 24.74 -0.07
C PHE A 457 10.27 24.81 -0.28
N GLY A 458 9.81 24.70 -1.53
CA GLY A 458 8.40 24.85 -1.87
C GLY A 458 7.84 23.66 -2.63
N VAL A 459 6.71 23.13 -2.16
CA VAL A 459 5.83 22.21 -2.91
C VAL A 459 4.67 23.03 -3.45
N PHE A 460 4.64 23.23 -4.77
CA PHE A 460 3.63 24.06 -5.45
C PHE A 460 2.73 23.18 -6.32
N GLY A 461 1.48 23.02 -5.90
CA GLY A 461 0.46 22.29 -6.63
C GLY A 461 -0.14 23.06 -7.81
N VAL A 462 -1.24 22.52 -8.34
CA VAL A 462 -1.88 23.02 -9.56
C VAL A 462 -2.24 24.49 -9.46
N GLY A 463 -1.82 25.30 -10.42
CA GLY A 463 -2.24 26.70 -10.48
C GLY A 463 -1.61 27.60 -9.43
N SER A 464 -0.75 27.10 -8.52
CA SER A 464 -0.03 27.93 -7.54
C SER A 464 0.83 29.01 -8.22
N TYR A 465 1.32 28.76 -9.44
CA TYR A 465 2.04 29.76 -10.25
C TYR A 465 1.21 31.03 -10.52
N ARG A 466 -0.13 30.95 -10.53
CA ARG A 466 -1.01 32.10 -10.74
C ARG A 466 -1.00 33.09 -9.57
N LEU A 467 -0.49 32.67 -8.41
CA LEU A 467 -0.35 33.51 -7.23
C LEU A 467 1.03 34.17 -7.14
N GLY A 468 1.98 33.87 -8.04
CA GLY A 468 3.31 34.48 -8.02
C GLY A 468 4.13 34.16 -6.75
N LEU A 469 3.87 33.02 -6.10
CA LEU A 469 4.46 32.69 -4.78
C LEU A 469 5.97 32.45 -4.87
N ALA A 470 6.42 31.73 -5.90
CA ALA A 470 7.83 31.42 -6.09
C ALA A 470 8.63 32.70 -6.37
N GLU A 471 8.09 33.56 -7.23
CA GLU A 471 8.64 34.86 -7.58
C GLU A 471 8.72 35.78 -6.36
N ALA A 472 7.66 35.79 -5.53
CA ALA A 472 7.66 36.54 -4.28
C ALA A 472 8.79 36.09 -3.35
N VAL A 473 9.00 34.78 -3.18
CA VAL A 473 10.07 34.23 -2.34
C VAL A 473 11.45 34.51 -2.90
N GLN A 474 11.64 34.36 -4.21
CA GLN A 474 12.91 34.66 -4.89
C GLN A 474 13.29 36.15 -4.80
N ALA A 475 12.32 37.04 -4.64
CA ALA A 475 12.55 38.46 -4.42
C ALA A 475 13.00 38.82 -2.99
N ILE A 476 12.99 37.86 -2.04
CA ILE A 476 13.57 38.06 -0.70
C ILE A 476 15.09 38.17 -0.84
N PRO A 477 15.75 39.20 -0.27
CA PRO A 477 17.20 39.37 -0.38
C PRO A 477 17.97 38.13 0.09
N ASN A 478 18.87 37.63 -0.75
CA ASN A 478 19.70 36.44 -0.52
C ASN A 478 18.93 35.13 -0.31
N ALA A 479 17.64 35.08 -0.64
CA ALA A 479 16.89 33.85 -0.55
C ALA A 479 17.30 32.86 -1.64
N LYS A 480 17.33 31.58 -1.28
CA LYS A 480 17.43 30.46 -2.22
C LYS A 480 16.15 29.66 -2.13
N LEU A 481 15.42 29.57 -3.24
CA LEU A 481 14.22 28.74 -3.33
C LEU A 481 14.56 27.46 -4.08
N GLU A 482 14.37 26.34 -3.42
CA GLU A 482 14.31 25.02 -4.02
C GLU A 482 12.85 24.63 -4.23
N ILE A 483 12.51 24.08 -5.41
CA ILE A 483 11.14 23.72 -5.74
C ILE A 483 11.04 22.20 -5.87
N GLY A 484 10.20 21.62 -5.03
CA GLY A 484 9.74 20.24 -5.15
C GLY A 484 8.74 20.10 -6.29
N TYR A 485 8.92 19.07 -7.11
CA TYR A 485 8.00 18.75 -8.20
C TYR A 485 6.63 18.31 -7.66
N CYS A 486 5.53 18.83 -8.21
CA CYS A 486 4.18 18.32 -7.94
C CYS A 486 3.42 18.29 -9.28
N VAL A 487 3.22 17.08 -9.83
CA VAL A 487 2.72 16.85 -11.21
C VAL A 487 1.43 17.60 -11.55
N GLY A 488 0.59 17.88 -10.56
CA GLY A 488 -0.61 18.68 -10.75
C GLY A 488 -1.64 18.10 -11.73
N ASN A 489 -1.53 16.81 -12.09
CA ASN A 489 -2.57 16.06 -12.78
C ASN A 489 -2.49 14.60 -12.36
N ASP A 490 -3.65 13.95 -12.35
CA ASP A 490 -3.86 12.59 -11.86
C ASP A 490 -3.38 11.56 -12.91
N PRO A 491 -2.45 10.69 -12.53
CA PRO A 491 -2.69 9.27 -12.71
C PRO A 491 -2.66 8.62 -11.32
N ALA A 492 -3.75 8.85 -10.59
CA ALA A 492 -4.17 8.23 -9.35
C ALA A 492 -3.28 8.45 -8.11
N GLN A 493 -3.15 9.72 -7.69
CA GLN A 493 -2.78 10.19 -6.34
C GLN A 493 -1.28 10.46 -6.07
N ASN A 494 -0.85 11.70 -6.35
CA ASN A 494 -0.02 12.60 -5.53
C ASN A 494 0.97 11.99 -4.49
N GLY A 495 2.14 11.50 -4.92
CA GLY A 495 3.17 10.98 -4.00
C GLY A 495 4.64 11.32 -4.29
N LEU A 496 4.92 12.17 -5.29
CA LEU A 496 6.30 12.47 -5.71
C LEU A 496 6.61 13.97 -5.67
N GLY A 497 6.43 14.57 -4.50
CA GLY A 497 7.20 15.76 -4.13
C GLY A 497 8.69 15.41 -4.17
N ASP A 498 9.56 16.14 -4.87
CA ASP A 498 11.03 16.11 -4.63
C ASP A 498 11.35 16.71 -3.23
N PHE A 499 10.56 16.35 -2.23
CA PHE A 499 10.64 16.73 -0.84
C PHE A 499 12.00 16.26 -0.28
N PRO A 500 12.64 17.05 0.59
CA PRO A 500 13.88 16.67 1.22
C PRO A 500 13.67 15.57 2.27
N TYR A 501 13.60 14.32 1.82
CA TYR A 501 13.44 13.15 2.68
C TYR A 501 14.68 12.83 3.53
N ASP A 502 15.81 13.49 3.31
CA ASP A 502 16.98 13.43 4.18
C ASP A 502 17.06 14.65 5.11
N TYR A 503 17.46 14.41 6.36
CA TYR A 503 17.48 15.47 7.38
C TYR A 503 18.50 16.58 7.08
N GLU A 504 19.62 16.29 6.42
CA GLU A 504 20.62 17.32 6.13
C GLU A 504 20.07 18.36 5.15
N ARG A 505 19.45 17.93 4.04
CA ARG A 505 18.79 18.80 3.08
C ARG A 505 17.61 19.54 3.71
N LEU A 506 16.81 18.86 4.53
CA LEU A 506 15.65 19.45 5.20
C LEU A 506 16.05 20.52 6.25
N PHE A 507 17.00 20.22 7.13
CA PHE A 507 17.47 21.15 8.16
C PHE A 507 18.27 22.33 7.58
N ASN A 508 18.80 22.18 6.36
CA ASN A 508 19.34 23.30 5.61
C ASN A 508 18.26 24.30 5.14
N GLN A 509 16.97 23.93 5.16
CA GLN A 509 15.85 24.83 4.88
C GLN A 509 15.41 25.57 6.15
N ARG A 510 15.17 26.87 6.00
CA ARG A 510 14.64 27.74 7.05
C ARG A 510 13.12 27.70 7.10
N VAL A 511 12.49 27.61 5.92
CA VAL A 511 11.05 27.66 5.74
C VAL A 511 10.61 26.66 4.67
N LEU A 512 9.49 25.99 4.92
CA LEU A 512 8.80 25.12 3.97
C LEU A 512 7.50 25.76 3.53
N LEU A 513 7.23 25.70 2.23
CA LEU A 513 6.03 26.26 1.60
C LEU A 513 5.23 25.12 0.98
N ILE A 514 3.97 24.96 1.37
CA ILE A 514 3.05 23.98 0.79
C ILE A 514 1.87 24.76 0.22
N SER A 515 1.72 24.80 -1.10
CA SER A 515 0.69 25.59 -1.76
C SER A 515 -0.17 24.74 -2.67
N ASN A 516 -1.49 24.83 -2.50
CA ASN A 516 -2.46 23.98 -3.21
C ASN A 516 -2.06 22.50 -3.21
N ALA A 517 -1.56 22.06 -2.06
CA ALA A 517 -1.08 20.74 -1.72
C ALA A 517 -1.28 20.57 -0.20
N GLN A 518 -1.02 19.37 0.31
CA GLN A 518 -1.15 18.99 1.72
C GLN A 518 -0.18 17.85 2.06
N ASP A 519 -0.27 17.30 3.27
CA ASP A 519 0.66 16.25 3.70
C ASP A 519 0.47 14.93 2.93
N ARG A 520 -0.66 14.76 2.24
CA ARG A 520 -0.91 13.62 1.36
C ARG A 520 0.16 13.53 0.26
N GLU A 521 0.67 14.65 -0.24
CA GLU A 521 1.66 14.70 -1.33
C GLU A 521 3.07 14.26 -0.88
N ILE A 522 3.39 14.44 0.41
CA ILE A 522 4.68 14.01 1.00
C ILE A 522 4.57 12.67 1.74
N ARG A 523 3.34 12.15 1.90
CA ARG A 523 2.97 10.90 2.57
C ARG A 523 3.28 10.86 4.06
N ARG A 524 2.86 9.79 4.72
CA ARG A 524 3.10 9.57 6.16
C ARG A 524 4.59 9.62 6.47
N ILE A 525 5.45 8.99 5.64
CA ILE A 525 6.90 9.02 5.83
C ILE A 525 7.49 10.44 5.74
N GLY A 526 7.04 11.27 4.79
CA GLY A 526 7.45 12.67 4.70
C GLY A 526 6.96 13.49 5.90
N ALA A 527 5.73 13.27 6.36
CA ALA A 527 5.23 13.89 7.58
C ALA A 527 6.04 13.49 8.82
N SER A 528 6.45 12.22 8.93
CA SER A 528 7.30 11.76 10.03
C SER A 528 8.71 12.37 9.99
N ILE A 529 9.28 12.57 8.80
CA ILE A 529 10.58 13.25 8.61
C ILE A 529 10.47 14.77 8.84
N LEU A 530 9.35 15.37 8.48
CA LEU A 530 9.07 16.79 8.70
C LEU A 530 8.96 17.15 10.19
N LEU A 531 8.41 16.22 10.99
CA LEU A 531 8.10 16.47 12.40
C LEU A 531 9.32 16.89 13.25
N PRO A 532 10.49 16.22 13.20
CA PRO A 532 11.69 16.69 13.90
C PRO A 532 12.14 18.11 13.50
N TRP A 533 12.03 18.46 12.23
CA TRP A 533 12.38 19.80 11.74
C TRP A 533 11.43 20.88 12.26
N LEU A 534 10.12 20.58 12.32
CA LEU A 534 9.13 21.45 12.95
C LEU A 534 9.38 21.59 14.46
N LYS A 535 9.65 20.50 15.17
CA LYS A 535 10.03 20.52 16.60
C LYS A 535 11.29 21.36 16.86
N ALA A 536 12.21 21.42 15.89
CA ALA A 536 13.41 22.26 15.93
C ALA A 536 13.15 23.74 15.51
N GLY A 537 11.90 24.13 15.29
CA GLY A 537 11.48 25.51 15.01
C GLY A 537 11.36 25.87 13.52
N GLY A 538 11.39 24.90 12.61
CA GLY A 538 11.28 25.14 11.16
C GLY A 538 10.00 25.88 10.77
N GLY A 539 10.12 26.93 9.94
CA GLY A 539 8.96 27.77 9.58
C GLY A 539 8.05 27.11 8.55
N LEU A 540 6.74 27.00 8.79
CA LEU A 540 5.81 26.38 7.85
C LEU A 540 4.87 27.44 7.25
N VAL A 541 4.71 27.46 5.94
CA VAL A 541 3.70 28.29 5.25
C VAL A 541 2.80 27.39 4.41
N VAL A 542 1.51 27.37 4.71
CA VAL A 542 0.50 26.59 3.99
C VAL A 542 -0.43 27.53 3.25
N THR A 543 -0.57 27.34 1.95
CA THR A 543 -1.36 28.22 1.08
C THR A 543 -2.50 27.42 0.44
N GLY A 544 -3.69 28.00 0.43
CA GLY A 544 -4.91 27.35 -0.07
C GLY A 544 -4.94 27.04 -1.57
N GLY A 545 -6.06 26.44 -1.97
CA GLY A 545 -6.34 25.93 -3.31
C GLY A 545 -7.25 24.70 -3.26
N LEU A 546 -7.62 24.14 -4.42
CA LEU A 546 -8.54 23.00 -4.50
C LEU A 546 -8.08 21.72 -3.75
N PHE A 547 -6.78 21.56 -3.51
CA PHE A 547 -6.19 20.37 -2.88
C PHE A 547 -5.66 20.65 -1.47
N SER A 548 -6.10 21.72 -0.82
CA SER A 548 -5.64 22.11 0.53
C SER A 548 -6.74 21.99 1.58
N PHE A 549 -6.34 21.69 2.81
CA PHE A 549 -7.18 21.61 4.02
C PHE A 549 -8.33 20.59 3.93
N ALA A 550 -8.16 19.52 3.15
CA ALA A 550 -9.14 18.44 2.99
C ALA A 550 -8.65 17.11 3.60
N PHE A 551 -7.42 17.06 4.09
CA PHE A 551 -6.76 15.86 4.56
C PHE A 551 -6.01 16.10 5.88
N GLU A 552 -5.98 15.09 6.73
CA GLU A 552 -5.06 14.98 7.85
C GLU A 552 -4.72 13.50 8.08
N PHE A 553 -3.67 13.23 8.85
CA PHE A 553 -3.34 11.88 9.32
C PHE A 553 -3.81 11.74 10.77
N PRO A 554 -5.04 11.29 11.09
CA PRO A 554 -5.66 11.54 12.40
C PRO A 554 -4.78 11.20 13.62
N GLU A 555 -4.06 10.08 13.54
CA GLU A 555 -3.16 9.56 14.59
C GLU A 555 -1.75 10.17 14.62
N HIS A 556 -1.41 11.08 13.70
CA HIS A 556 -0.04 11.56 13.52
C HIS A 556 0.20 12.92 14.18
N GLU A 557 1.30 13.05 14.92
CA GLU A 557 1.67 14.26 15.67
C GLU A 557 1.81 15.52 14.79
N ILE A 558 2.05 15.36 13.49
CA ILE A 558 2.15 16.48 12.54
C ILE A 558 0.89 17.36 12.55
N ASN A 559 -0.28 16.79 12.85
CA ASN A 559 -1.55 17.50 12.88
C ASN A 559 -1.58 18.66 13.89
N ALA A 560 -0.73 18.61 14.92
CA ALA A 560 -0.60 19.67 15.91
C ALA A 560 -0.03 20.98 15.32
N TYR A 561 0.59 20.93 14.13
CA TYR A 561 1.18 22.08 13.45
C TYR A 561 0.22 22.75 12.45
N TYR A 562 -0.95 22.14 12.20
CA TYR A 562 -1.96 22.63 11.27
C TYR A 562 -3.19 23.17 12.02
N PRO A 563 -3.50 24.47 11.91
CA PRO A 563 -4.56 25.10 12.71
C PRO A 563 -5.98 24.88 12.19
N LEU A 564 -6.16 24.39 10.97
CA LEU A 564 -7.47 24.23 10.31
C LEU A 564 -7.98 22.80 10.41
N ALA A 565 -9.28 22.63 10.67
CA ALA A 565 -9.95 21.34 10.61
C ALA A 565 -10.15 20.92 9.13
N PRO A 566 -9.89 19.65 8.77
CA PRO A 566 -10.10 19.18 7.41
C PRO A 566 -11.59 19.10 7.07
N ALA A 567 -11.94 19.41 5.81
CA ALA A 567 -13.28 19.22 5.29
C ALA A 567 -13.27 18.82 3.81
N ALA A 568 -14.07 17.81 3.44
CA ALA A 568 -14.06 17.19 2.11
C ALA A 568 -14.51 18.12 0.97
N ASN A 569 -15.28 19.18 1.28
CA ASN A 569 -15.76 20.19 0.33
C ASN A 569 -15.59 21.59 0.93
N ASN A 570 -14.34 22.03 1.07
CA ASN A 570 -14.03 23.26 1.77
C ASN A 570 -13.88 24.48 0.85
N VAL A 571 -14.07 24.39 -0.47
CA VAL A 571 -13.95 25.53 -1.40
C VAL A 571 -15.32 25.96 -1.90
N THR A 572 -15.65 27.24 -1.75
CA THR A 572 -16.88 27.84 -2.27
C THR A 572 -16.55 28.91 -3.31
N ARG A 573 -17.32 28.92 -4.43
CA ARG A 573 -17.27 29.99 -5.42
C ARG A 573 -18.06 31.19 -4.94
N GLY A 574 -17.44 32.36 -4.90
CA GLY A 574 -18.10 33.60 -4.53
C GLY A 574 -17.11 34.71 -4.18
N PRO A 575 -17.51 35.99 -4.36
CA PRO A 575 -16.62 37.10 -4.11
C PRO A 575 -16.59 37.43 -2.60
N LEU A 576 -15.44 37.30 -1.95
CA LEU A 576 -15.22 37.76 -0.58
C LEU A 576 -14.10 38.80 -0.54
N GLN A 577 -14.38 39.99 -0.02
CA GLN A 577 -13.37 41.04 0.13
C GLN A 577 -12.51 40.76 1.35
N LEU A 578 -11.20 40.93 1.20
CA LEU A 578 -10.29 40.96 2.34
C LEU A 578 -10.68 42.11 3.29
N GLN A 579 -10.62 41.83 4.58
CA GLN A 579 -10.90 42.79 5.65
C GLN A 579 -9.60 43.37 6.21
N PRO A 580 -9.60 44.59 6.79
CA PRO A 580 -8.42 45.13 7.45
C PRO A 580 -7.85 44.14 8.49
N PRO A 581 -6.53 44.13 8.71
CA PRO A 581 -5.93 43.24 9.69
C PRO A 581 -6.54 43.38 11.08
N GLU A 582 -6.76 42.26 11.73
CA GLU A 582 -7.19 42.19 13.14
C GLU A 582 -6.08 42.74 14.06
N ARG A 583 -4.81 42.64 13.62
CA ARG A 583 -3.63 43.17 14.28
C ARG A 583 -2.76 43.99 13.32
N LYS A 584 -3.01 45.30 13.26
CA LYS A 584 -2.32 46.23 12.33
C LYS A 584 -0.82 46.37 12.59
N ASP A 585 -0.39 46.14 13.82
CA ASP A 585 1.01 46.21 14.26
C ASP A 585 1.80 44.93 13.96
N HIS A 586 1.14 43.87 13.48
CA HIS A 586 1.79 42.60 13.21
C HIS A 586 2.86 42.78 12.10
N PRO A 587 4.09 42.24 12.27
CA PRO A 587 5.21 42.50 11.37
C PRO A 587 4.92 42.22 9.90
N ILE A 588 4.05 41.25 9.61
CA ILE A 588 3.73 40.88 8.22
C ILE A 588 3.05 42.01 7.42
N PHE A 589 2.41 42.96 8.10
CA PHE A 589 1.70 44.09 7.49
C PHE A 589 2.54 45.37 7.39
N ARG A 590 3.81 45.32 7.84
CA ARG A 590 4.71 46.48 7.79
C ARG A 590 4.98 46.88 6.34
N ASP A 591 4.92 48.19 6.08
CA ASP A 591 5.17 48.82 4.79
C ASP A 591 4.23 48.39 3.66
N LEU A 592 3.00 47.97 3.99
CA LEU A 592 1.95 47.65 3.01
C LEU A 592 0.89 48.74 2.92
N ASP A 593 0.44 49.06 1.70
CA ASP A 593 -0.74 49.90 1.47
C ASP A 593 -2.03 49.09 1.62
N LEU A 594 -2.63 49.17 2.81
CA LEU A 594 -3.88 48.48 3.14
C LEU A 594 -5.13 49.34 2.89
N SER A 595 -5.00 50.49 2.22
CA SER A 595 -6.14 51.39 1.95
C SER A 595 -7.15 50.80 0.96
N GLN A 596 -6.68 49.91 0.07
CA GLN A 596 -7.51 49.21 -0.92
C GLN A 596 -7.26 47.71 -0.83
N LEU A 597 -8.27 46.99 -0.33
CA LEU A 597 -8.19 45.54 -0.10
C LEU A 597 -8.85 44.76 -1.24
N PRO A 598 -8.18 43.70 -1.75
CA PRO A 598 -8.64 42.95 -2.91
C PRO A 598 -9.72 41.93 -2.54
N TRP A 599 -10.12 41.15 -3.55
CA TRP A 599 -11.15 40.13 -3.42
C TRP A 599 -10.58 38.72 -3.65
N LEU A 600 -11.21 37.75 -3.01
CA LEU A 600 -11.17 36.35 -3.40
C LEU A 600 -12.36 36.06 -4.30
N HIS A 601 -12.20 35.18 -5.29
CA HIS A 601 -13.30 34.70 -6.16
C HIS A 601 -13.76 33.29 -5.79
N PHE A 602 -12.88 32.56 -5.12
CA PHE A 602 -13.14 31.32 -4.44
C PHE A 602 -12.52 31.44 -3.05
N TYR A 603 -13.20 30.94 -2.03
CA TYR A 603 -12.75 31.01 -0.66
C TYR A 603 -12.88 29.66 0.03
N HIS A 604 -12.04 29.43 1.03
CA HIS A 604 -12.18 28.25 1.87
C HIS A 604 -13.22 28.48 2.97
N ASP A 605 -14.19 27.60 3.08
CA ASP A 605 -15.06 27.48 4.26
C ASP A 605 -14.33 26.67 5.34
N ALA A 606 -13.24 27.23 5.84
CA ALA A 606 -12.36 26.60 6.81
C ALA A 606 -12.67 27.07 8.23
N ALA A 607 -12.63 26.13 9.18
CA ALA A 607 -12.72 26.39 10.60
C ALA A 607 -11.39 26.10 11.30
N LEU A 608 -11.08 26.87 12.34
CA LEU A 608 -9.98 26.52 13.24
C LEU A 608 -10.31 25.21 13.96
N LYS A 609 -9.30 24.38 14.23
CA LYS A 609 -9.46 23.20 15.08
C LYS A 609 -9.90 23.62 16.49
N PRO A 610 -10.84 22.89 17.12
CA PRO A 610 -11.20 23.15 18.51
C PRO A 610 -9.97 23.15 19.42
N GLY A 611 -9.81 24.20 20.23
CA GLY A 611 -8.68 24.34 21.14
C GLY A 611 -7.33 24.69 20.50
N SER A 612 -7.28 24.96 19.18
CA SER A 612 -6.06 25.43 18.53
C SER A 612 -5.58 26.77 19.14
N PRO A 613 -4.27 26.95 19.39
CA PRO A 613 -3.71 28.22 19.84
C PRO A 613 -3.59 29.25 18.70
N ALA A 614 -4.16 28.97 17.53
CA ALA A 614 -4.02 29.82 16.35
C ALA A 614 -4.76 31.16 16.49
N THR A 615 -4.18 32.19 15.88
CA THR A 615 -4.72 33.54 15.82
C THR A 615 -5.03 33.90 14.37
N VAL A 616 -6.26 34.37 14.10
CA VAL A 616 -6.62 34.94 12.80
C VAL A 616 -6.09 36.38 12.73
N LEU A 617 -5.18 36.65 11.80
CA LEU A 617 -4.57 37.96 11.59
C LEU A 617 -5.33 38.82 10.56
N MET A 618 -6.00 38.17 9.61
CA MET A 618 -6.80 38.82 8.56
C MET A 618 -7.94 37.89 8.14
N LYS A 619 -9.08 38.47 7.76
CA LYS A 619 -10.27 37.75 7.27
C LYS A 619 -10.58 38.10 5.81
N ALA A 620 -11.34 37.24 5.15
CA ALA A 620 -12.05 37.52 3.91
C ALA A 620 -13.55 37.37 4.18
N GLY A 621 -14.29 38.49 4.19
CA GLY A 621 -15.63 38.51 4.79
C GLY A 621 -15.59 38.05 6.25
N ASP A 622 -16.35 37.00 6.58
CA ASP A 622 -16.39 36.35 7.89
C ASP A 622 -15.41 35.15 8.01
N LYS A 623 -14.73 34.77 6.92
CA LYS A 623 -13.85 33.58 6.88
C LYS A 623 -12.40 33.92 7.25
N PRO A 624 -11.68 33.03 7.96
CA PRO A 624 -10.24 33.19 8.19
C PRO A 624 -9.46 33.27 6.87
N PHE A 625 -8.57 34.27 6.74
CA PHE A 625 -7.71 34.43 5.57
C PHE A 625 -6.24 34.18 5.88
N ILE A 626 -5.66 34.96 6.80
CA ILE A 626 -4.29 34.76 7.30
C ILE A 626 -4.39 34.31 8.74
N ILE A 627 -3.78 33.16 9.04
CA ILE A 627 -3.78 32.54 10.37
C ILE A 627 -2.33 32.30 10.77
N GLU A 628 -2.00 32.62 12.01
CA GLU A 628 -0.73 32.27 12.66
C GLU A 628 -1.00 31.19 13.71
N GLN A 629 -0.14 30.18 13.77
CA GLN A 629 -0.05 29.29 14.92
C GLN A 629 1.41 29.21 15.38
N ARG A 630 1.61 29.24 16.70
CA ARG A 630 2.91 29.01 17.32
C ARG A 630 2.89 27.71 18.13
N THR A 631 3.87 26.84 17.90
CA THR A 631 4.06 25.59 18.63
C THR A 631 5.49 25.56 19.17
N GLY A 632 5.66 26.04 20.41
CA GLY A 632 7.00 26.36 20.92
C GLY A 632 7.65 27.50 20.13
N ASP A 633 8.88 27.30 19.66
CA ASP A 633 9.59 28.25 18.80
C ASP A 633 9.18 28.17 17.32
N GLN A 634 8.36 27.20 16.94
CA GLN A 634 7.90 27.00 15.57
C GLN A 634 6.75 27.96 15.21
N ILE A 635 6.73 28.45 13.97
CA ILE A 635 5.67 29.32 13.43
C ILE A 635 5.08 28.67 12.18
N THR A 636 3.78 28.36 12.22
CA THR A 636 2.98 28.02 11.04
C THR A 636 2.16 29.23 10.61
N MET A 637 2.28 29.61 9.35
CA MET A 637 1.41 30.59 8.69
C MET A 637 0.48 29.87 7.72
N VAL A 638 -0.82 30.10 7.82
CA VAL A 638 -1.79 29.60 6.84
C VAL A 638 -2.42 30.78 6.10
N VAL A 639 -2.45 30.70 4.77
CA VAL A 639 -3.09 31.69 3.89
C VAL A 639 -4.14 30.97 3.04
N THR A 640 -5.42 31.17 3.32
CA THR A 640 -6.53 30.47 2.64
C THR A 640 -6.87 31.07 1.26
N VAL A 641 -5.89 31.69 0.60
CA VAL A 641 -6.03 32.18 -0.78
C VAL A 641 -6.28 31.01 -1.74
N ASN A 642 -7.06 31.26 -2.79
CA ASN A 642 -7.29 30.30 -3.86
C ASN A 642 -6.77 30.88 -5.20
N PRO A 643 -6.04 30.11 -6.03
CA PRO A 643 -5.48 30.60 -7.29
C PRO A 643 -6.52 30.76 -8.43
N PHE A 644 -7.73 30.22 -8.24
CA PHE A 644 -8.78 30.19 -9.25
C PHE A 644 -9.73 31.38 -9.14
N GLY A 645 -10.34 31.74 -10.27
CA GLY A 645 -11.13 32.96 -10.42
C GLY A 645 -10.82 33.69 -11.72
N CYS A 646 -11.86 34.26 -12.31
CA CYS A 646 -11.79 35.13 -13.49
C CYS A 646 -12.51 36.44 -13.18
N GLU A 647 -11.88 37.57 -13.52
CA GLU A 647 -12.47 38.89 -13.32
C GLU A 647 -13.82 39.05 -14.07
N ALA A 648 -13.98 38.37 -15.21
CA ALA A 648 -15.23 38.38 -15.96
C ALA A 648 -16.44 37.85 -15.15
N ASP A 649 -16.20 36.94 -14.19
CA ASP A 649 -17.25 36.41 -13.31
C ASP A 649 -17.62 37.41 -12.20
N PHE A 650 -16.71 38.32 -11.86
CA PHE A 650 -16.85 39.28 -10.75
C PHE A 650 -16.34 40.68 -11.14
N PRO A 651 -17.03 41.41 -12.06
CA PRO A 651 -16.56 42.70 -12.55
C PRO A 651 -16.34 43.72 -11.43
N GLY A 652 -15.22 44.45 -11.49
CA GLY A 652 -14.86 45.48 -10.50
C GLY A 652 -14.34 44.94 -9.17
N LYS A 653 -14.07 43.63 -9.07
CA LYS A 653 -13.56 42.96 -7.87
C LYS A 653 -12.20 42.33 -8.17
N PRO A 654 -11.11 43.12 -8.22
CA PRO A 654 -9.78 42.63 -8.57
C PRO A 654 -9.35 41.52 -7.61
N HIS A 655 -8.82 40.44 -8.17
CA HIS A 655 -8.43 39.29 -7.38
C HIS A 655 -7.18 39.59 -6.55
N VAL A 656 -6.99 38.92 -5.41
CA VAL A 656 -5.79 39.12 -4.56
C VAL A 656 -4.46 38.92 -5.31
N ARG A 657 -4.43 38.06 -6.33
CA ARG A 657 -3.24 37.86 -7.17
C ARG A 657 -2.84 39.09 -8.00
N GLU A 658 -3.80 39.99 -8.26
CA GLU A 658 -3.60 41.25 -8.99
C GLU A 658 -3.31 42.42 -8.04
N TRP A 659 -3.36 42.18 -6.73
CA TRP A 659 -3.10 43.21 -5.74
C TRP A 659 -1.61 43.54 -5.67
N LYS A 660 -1.26 44.81 -5.88
CA LYS A 660 0.13 45.31 -5.86
C LYS A 660 0.93 44.94 -4.60
N GLU A 661 0.26 44.84 -3.46
CA GLU A 661 0.90 44.51 -2.17
C GLU A 661 1.06 42.99 -1.97
N TRP A 662 0.40 42.15 -2.76
CA TRP A 662 0.37 40.71 -2.56
C TRP A 662 1.78 40.06 -2.55
N PRO A 663 2.68 40.35 -3.51
CA PRO A 663 4.04 39.79 -3.46
C PRO A 663 4.78 40.18 -2.18
N ARG A 664 4.64 41.43 -1.74
CA ARG A 664 5.31 41.94 -0.54
C ARG A 664 4.72 41.36 0.75
N LEU A 665 3.40 41.22 0.81
CA LEU A 665 2.71 40.55 1.92
C LEU A 665 3.17 39.09 2.03
N TYR A 666 3.22 38.36 0.92
CA TYR A 666 3.67 36.97 0.93
C TYR A 666 5.14 36.84 1.33
N GLN A 667 6.02 37.73 0.84
CA GLN A 667 7.41 37.82 1.32
C GLN A 667 7.46 37.97 2.84
N ASN A 668 6.69 38.90 3.38
CA ASN A 668 6.68 39.15 4.82
C ASN A 668 6.17 37.94 5.61
N ILE A 669 5.14 37.23 5.13
CA ILE A 669 4.63 35.99 5.73
C ILE A 669 5.72 34.92 5.77
N VAL A 670 6.42 34.69 4.65
CA VAL A 670 7.48 33.70 4.54
C VAL A 670 8.67 34.05 5.44
N ARG A 671 9.08 35.33 5.46
CA ARG A 671 10.16 35.82 6.34
C ARG A 671 9.79 35.71 7.81
N TYR A 672 8.54 35.98 8.16
CA TYR A 672 8.04 35.87 9.53
C TYR A 672 8.02 34.41 10.00
N ALA A 673 7.48 33.49 9.18
CA ALA A 673 7.52 32.05 9.46
C ALA A 673 8.97 31.54 9.62
N GLY A 674 9.88 32.01 8.76
CA GLY A 674 11.32 31.74 8.84
C GLY A 674 12.05 32.46 9.98
N GLN A 675 11.38 33.29 10.77
CA GLN A 675 11.93 34.10 11.88
C GLN A 675 13.00 35.13 11.45
N ASP A 676 12.96 35.58 10.20
CA ASP A 676 13.79 36.67 9.67
C ASP A 676 13.15 38.05 9.91
N LEU A 677 11.83 38.08 10.07
CA LEU A 677 11.04 39.27 10.36
C LEU A 677 10.47 39.19 11.79
N LYS A 678 10.66 40.24 12.59
CA LYS A 678 10.23 40.33 13.99
C LYS A 678 9.28 41.48 14.25
#